data_AF-A0A1X9N6U3-F1
#
_entry.id   AF-A0A1X9N6U3-F1
#
_cell.length_a   1.000
_cell.length_b   1.000
_cell.length_c   1.000
_cell.angle_alpha   90.00
_cell.angle_beta   90.00
_cell.angle_gamma   90.00
#
_symmetry.space_group_name_H-M   'P 1'
#
loop_
_entity.id
_entity.type
_entity.pdbx_description
1 polymer ?
#
loop_
_entity_poly.entity_id
_entity_poly.type
_entity_poly.pdbx_seq_one_letter_code
_entity_poly.pdbx_strand_id
1 'polypeptide(L)'
;MNSDQIVISATRKECAGEETDLPADMGDRYDRAQFMWQLMMGQKKASWNTTVYPHWIGNSDNFWYKRETKHGIEYRLVNAINKSNHLAFQHKILASTLSKASGETVDSSNLPLENEQISLNPLKVNFVAYDQYWQYDEASRSCVPLARYHGDWIVSPDGSKAVFSRDYNLWLVNLINGQECALTNDGSRHYAYATTASTYGRQEFLTLETLWSPDSRQLFTHVRDTRQVKAGPPLIQYVPTDGTFRPKDIGDNRHVGFSQDKHAETYQFLAIDVTSGQLTKANLRPSLTLWPPYVGFFTAQNGWWGQDSRRAYFTDISHDDHTGRLIEFDTHTGLTKVLIEDTNEGYFSFVPYSHLRPLLTVLPETDELIWYSVRNGWPHLYLYDLNSGNLKHQITEGDWSVRNIIHVDLSRRELLIQTAERIKGKNPYYCDICRVNIDNGEITTLLSTDHEYVVLDGRSRVSSFDAKSRGASCTGNYIVTTRSRADELPVSLLLDRQGEPLMELEQATLSGMPKDWSLPEPVMLKGADDETDIYAVIFRPSNFSADNSYPVVDITYPGLTTPAGSFSNATGGGVGMYIGASIAELGFIAVSMETRGGVLRNETFMTYQDPKIPIGNFDYYNHLDQIAGLKQMATRYPYMDLNRVGVCTIGTVPSALTGLMAYPDFFKVGVSVNALSDMRLFGMFAGFSGRRNLKGNIEELFDGLQGKLLIMHGMLDDVVPVAVPLRLAETLFKAGKPIDMLLLPNEGHTMSAQAMTYAWDYMVKHLMGVTPPRERKDSYQR
;
A
#
# COMPACT_ATOMS: atom_id res chain seq x y z
N MET A 1 -5.41 74.46 22.27
CA MET A 1 -5.60 73.21 23.01
C MET A 1 -6.19 72.22 22.01
N ASN A 2 -5.43 71.62 21.10
CA ASN A 2 -4.29 70.68 21.20
C ASN A 2 -4.60 69.36 21.90
N SER A 3 -4.39 68.28 21.13
CA SER A 3 -3.92 66.93 21.47
C SER A 3 -4.83 65.81 20.95
N ASP A 4 -4.38 64.73 20.29
CA ASP A 4 -3.13 64.41 19.61
C ASP A 4 -3.43 63.23 18.68
N GLN A 5 -3.02 63.32 17.41
CA GLN A 5 -2.87 62.17 16.51
C GLN A 5 -1.54 61.51 16.84
N ILE A 6 -1.58 60.30 17.39
CA ILE A 6 -0.39 59.44 17.45
C ILE A 6 -0.43 58.51 16.23
N VAL A 7 0.35 58.88 15.21
CA VAL A 7 0.76 57.98 14.13
C VAL A 7 1.92 57.15 14.66
N ILE A 8 1.71 55.85 14.88
CA ILE A 8 2.80 54.90 15.11
C ILE A 8 3.23 54.34 13.76
N SER A 9 4.28 54.92 13.20
CA SER A 9 5.05 54.31 12.12
C SER A 9 5.90 53.18 12.70
N ALA A 10 5.52 51.93 12.45
CA ALA A 10 6.40 50.79 12.69
C ALA A 10 7.09 50.42 11.37
N THR A 11 8.24 51.02 11.11
CA THR A 11 9.22 50.52 10.15
C THR A 11 9.68 49.13 10.59
N ARG A 12 9.17 48.07 9.94
CA ARG A 12 9.84 46.77 9.93
C ARG A 12 11.16 46.95 9.18
N LYS A 13 12.27 46.95 9.93
CA LYS A 13 13.56 46.56 9.37
C LYS A 13 13.44 45.08 8.99
N GLU A 14 13.17 44.81 7.73
CA GLU A 14 13.45 43.51 7.15
C GLU A 14 14.97 43.32 7.18
N CYS A 15 15.44 42.34 7.95
CA CYS A 15 16.76 41.75 7.71
C CYS A 15 16.68 41.01 6.38
N ALA A 16 16.97 41.72 5.29
CA ALA A 16 17.24 41.13 4.00
C ALA A 16 18.53 40.31 4.13
N GLY A 17 18.40 38.99 4.31
CA GLY A 17 19.41 38.07 3.79
C GLY A 17 19.36 38.19 2.27
N GLU A 18 20.52 38.29 1.62
CA GLU A 18 20.65 38.40 0.17
C GLU A 18 20.05 37.15 -0.50
N GLU A 19 18.77 37.21 -0.88
CA GLU A 19 18.20 36.26 -1.83
C GLU A 19 18.92 36.49 -3.17
N THR A 20 19.50 35.43 -3.71
CA THR A 20 20.18 35.49 -5.01
C THR A 20 19.16 35.46 -6.14
N ASP A 21 19.44 36.18 -7.24
CA ASP A 21 18.60 36.17 -8.43
C ASP A 21 18.32 34.73 -8.91
N LEU A 22 17.11 34.50 -9.42
CA LEU A 22 16.66 33.21 -9.96
C LEU A 22 17.70 32.66 -10.96
N PRO A 23 18.34 31.49 -10.70
CA PRO A 23 19.16 30.82 -11.69
C PRO A 23 18.38 30.63 -12.99
N ALA A 24 19.03 30.87 -14.13
CA ALA A 24 18.38 30.89 -15.44
C ALA A 24 17.63 29.59 -15.78
N ASP A 25 17.99 28.46 -15.14
CA ASP A 25 17.41 27.13 -15.37
C ASP A 25 16.36 26.69 -14.32
N MET A 26 16.04 27.51 -13.31
CA MET A 26 15.09 27.10 -12.26
C MET A 26 13.69 26.78 -12.78
N GLY A 27 13.22 27.48 -13.81
CA GLY A 27 11.93 27.15 -14.45
C GLY A 27 11.93 25.71 -15.01
N ASP A 28 12.99 25.35 -15.73
CA ASP A 28 13.15 24.01 -16.29
C ASP A 28 13.28 22.92 -15.21
N ARG A 29 13.89 23.25 -14.06
CA ARG A 29 13.96 22.36 -12.89
C ARG A 29 12.58 22.05 -12.33
N TYR A 30 11.72 23.07 -12.20
CA TYR A 30 10.33 22.88 -11.76
C TYR A 30 9.54 22.04 -12.77
N ASP A 31 9.71 22.26 -14.07
CA ASP A 31 9.05 21.46 -15.11
C ASP A 31 9.44 19.97 -15.01
N ARG A 32 10.72 19.67 -14.75
CA ARG A 32 11.19 18.29 -14.52
C ARG A 32 10.67 17.69 -13.21
N ALA A 33 10.66 18.46 -12.12
CA ALA A 33 10.10 18.02 -10.84
C ALA A 33 8.59 17.70 -10.95
N GLN A 34 7.82 18.57 -11.62
CA GLN A 34 6.40 18.33 -11.92
C GLN A 34 6.21 17.09 -12.78
N PHE A 35 7.05 16.89 -13.79
CA PHE A 35 7.00 15.69 -14.62
C PHE A 35 7.15 14.41 -13.78
N MET A 36 8.14 14.36 -12.87
CA MET A 36 8.33 13.21 -11.96
C MET A 36 7.11 12.98 -11.05
N TRP A 37 6.52 14.05 -10.50
CA TRP A 37 5.32 13.92 -9.69
C TRP A 37 4.11 13.44 -10.49
N GLN A 38 3.98 13.90 -11.75
CA GLN A 38 2.92 13.46 -12.65
C GLN A 38 3.07 11.98 -13.04
N LEU A 39 4.29 11.44 -13.13
CA LEU A 39 4.52 10.00 -13.28
C LEU A 39 4.01 9.23 -12.05
N MET A 40 4.30 9.72 -10.85
CA MET A 40 3.83 9.12 -9.59
C MET A 40 2.30 9.06 -9.52
N MET A 41 1.64 10.14 -9.95
CA MET A 41 0.17 10.24 -9.96
C MET A 41 -0.49 9.50 -11.15
N GLY A 42 0.28 8.85 -12.02
CA GLY A 42 -0.23 8.19 -13.23
C GLY A 42 -0.80 9.14 -14.29
N GLN A 43 -0.56 10.45 -14.17
CA GLN A 43 -0.99 11.47 -15.13
C GLN A 43 -0.11 11.50 -16.38
N LYS A 44 1.13 11.02 -16.26
CA LYS A 44 2.08 10.82 -17.34
C LYS A 44 2.65 9.40 -17.26
N LYS A 45 3.25 8.95 -18.37
CA LYS A 45 3.94 7.67 -18.45
C LYS A 45 5.29 7.82 -19.15
N ALA A 46 6.34 7.26 -18.56
CA ALA A 46 7.69 7.29 -19.10
C ALA A 46 8.47 5.97 -18.93
N SER A 47 7.82 4.96 -18.38
CA SER A 47 8.34 3.60 -18.25
C SER A 47 7.29 2.60 -18.73
N TRP A 48 7.74 1.54 -19.41
CA TRP A 48 6.91 0.48 -19.98
C TRP A 48 7.44 -0.88 -19.58
N ASN A 49 6.53 -1.85 -19.42
CA ASN A 49 6.86 -3.24 -19.09
C ASN A 49 7.71 -3.37 -17.82
N THR A 50 7.45 -2.50 -16.84
CA THR A 50 8.20 -2.50 -15.58
C THR A 50 7.89 -3.73 -14.74
N THR A 51 6.70 -4.33 -14.86
CA THR A 51 6.35 -5.60 -14.23
C THR A 51 5.49 -6.43 -15.19
N VAL A 52 5.77 -7.73 -15.30
CA VAL A 52 4.85 -8.68 -15.96
C VAL A 52 3.83 -9.20 -14.95
N TYR A 53 2.55 -9.13 -15.31
CA TYR A 53 1.41 -9.67 -14.55
C TYR A 53 0.90 -10.95 -15.22
N PRO A 54 1.41 -12.14 -14.83
CA PRO A 54 1.06 -13.42 -15.46
C PRO A 54 -0.29 -13.97 -14.97
N HIS A 55 -1.08 -14.48 -15.90
CA HIS A 55 -2.36 -15.15 -15.67
C HIS A 55 -2.28 -16.59 -16.16
N TRP A 56 -2.02 -17.54 -15.24
CA TRP A 56 -1.95 -18.97 -15.57
C TRP A 56 -3.31 -19.50 -16.01
N ILE A 57 -3.30 -20.38 -17.01
CA ILE A 57 -4.50 -20.89 -17.67
C ILE A 57 -4.82 -22.28 -17.14
N GLY A 58 -5.88 -22.37 -16.33
CA GLY A 58 -6.35 -23.62 -15.74
C GLY A 58 -5.24 -24.32 -14.94
N ASN A 59 -5.14 -25.65 -15.09
CA ASN A 59 -4.08 -26.45 -14.49
C ASN A 59 -2.89 -26.68 -15.44
N SER A 60 -2.73 -25.84 -16.47
CA SER A 60 -1.64 -25.95 -17.43
C SER A 60 -0.47 -25.03 -17.08
N ASP A 61 0.72 -25.34 -17.58
CA ASP A 61 1.90 -24.47 -17.50
C ASP A 61 1.95 -23.44 -18.65
N ASN A 62 0.77 -22.96 -19.06
CA ASN A 62 0.63 -21.82 -19.98
C ASN A 62 0.06 -20.63 -19.20
N PHE A 63 0.53 -19.43 -19.53
CA PHE A 63 0.00 -18.21 -18.97
C PHE A 63 -0.03 -17.11 -20.03
N TRP A 64 -0.87 -16.11 -19.81
CA TRP A 64 -0.87 -14.90 -20.63
C TRP A 64 -0.53 -13.67 -19.79
N TYR A 65 -0.09 -12.59 -20.43
CA TYR A 65 0.13 -11.31 -19.79
C TYR A 65 -0.04 -10.15 -20.79
N LYS A 66 -0.19 -8.93 -20.26
CA LYS A 66 -0.26 -7.70 -21.05
C LYS A 66 1.14 -7.13 -21.24
N ARG A 67 1.56 -6.97 -22.50
CA ARG A 67 2.76 -6.22 -22.89
C ARG A 67 2.34 -4.82 -23.31
N GLU A 68 3.01 -3.83 -22.78
CA GLU A 68 2.81 -2.43 -23.10
C GLU A 68 3.69 -2.03 -24.28
N THR A 69 3.11 -1.32 -25.23
CA THR A 69 3.80 -0.77 -26.41
C THR A 69 3.52 0.73 -26.53
N LYS A 70 4.19 1.41 -27.46
CA LYS A 70 3.89 2.82 -27.77
C LYS A 70 2.51 3.03 -28.39
N HIS A 71 1.89 1.97 -28.91
CA HIS A 71 0.61 2.05 -29.64
C HIS A 71 -0.57 1.47 -28.86
N GLY A 72 -0.33 0.85 -27.70
CA GLY A 72 -1.35 0.21 -26.87
C GLY A 72 -0.86 -1.08 -26.25
N ILE A 73 -1.77 -2.00 -25.98
CA ILE A 73 -1.50 -3.25 -25.26
C ILE A 73 -1.47 -4.44 -26.22
N GLU A 74 -0.46 -5.29 -26.08
CA GLU A 74 -0.43 -6.63 -26.66
C GLU A 74 -0.75 -7.71 -25.63
N TYR A 75 -1.57 -8.69 -26.00
CA TYR A 75 -1.81 -9.87 -25.18
C TYR A 75 -0.82 -10.95 -25.59
N ARG A 76 0.06 -11.35 -24.68
CA ARG A 76 1.10 -12.35 -24.91
C ARG A 76 0.68 -13.69 -24.31
N LEU A 77 0.91 -14.80 -24.99
CA LEU A 77 0.72 -16.16 -24.50
C LEU A 77 2.07 -16.86 -24.42
N VAL A 78 2.36 -17.39 -23.24
CA VAL A 78 3.59 -18.11 -22.93
C VAL A 78 3.26 -19.57 -22.64
N ASN A 79 4.01 -20.46 -23.28
CA ASN A 79 4.05 -21.87 -22.93
C ASN A 79 5.39 -22.12 -22.22
N ALA A 80 5.34 -22.39 -20.92
CA ALA A 80 6.56 -22.49 -20.11
C ALA A 80 7.40 -23.73 -20.45
N ILE A 81 6.74 -24.83 -20.81
CA ILE A 81 7.38 -26.10 -21.18
C ILE A 81 8.18 -25.94 -22.49
N ASN A 82 7.54 -25.38 -23.51
CA ASN A 82 8.11 -25.19 -24.85
C ASN A 82 8.97 -23.93 -24.98
N LYS A 83 9.03 -23.10 -23.92
CA LYS A 83 9.77 -21.84 -23.90
C LYS A 83 9.40 -20.96 -25.10
N SER A 84 8.10 -20.76 -25.32
CA SER A 84 7.60 -19.93 -26.42
C SER A 84 6.77 -18.77 -25.90
N ASN A 85 6.90 -17.60 -26.53
CA ASN A 85 6.13 -16.39 -26.22
C ASN A 85 5.68 -15.74 -27.54
N HIS A 86 4.36 -15.70 -27.78
CA HIS A 86 3.76 -15.14 -29.00
C HIS A 86 2.49 -14.35 -28.66
N LEU A 87 1.86 -13.71 -29.64
CA LEU A 87 0.56 -13.07 -29.42
C LEU A 87 -0.48 -14.13 -29.02
N ALA A 88 -1.28 -13.85 -28.00
CA ALA A 88 -2.25 -14.79 -27.46
C ALA A 88 -3.39 -15.10 -28.45
N PHE A 89 -3.73 -14.14 -29.30
CA PHE A 89 -4.74 -14.25 -30.36
C PHE A 89 -4.52 -13.13 -31.40
N GLN A 90 -5.22 -13.18 -32.52
CA GLN A 90 -5.08 -12.18 -33.58
C GLN A 90 -5.88 -10.91 -33.29
N HIS A 91 -5.23 -9.86 -32.75
CA HIS A 91 -5.92 -8.64 -32.32
C HIS A 91 -6.75 -7.96 -33.44
N LYS A 92 -6.23 -7.93 -34.68
CA LYS A 92 -6.96 -7.37 -35.82
C LYS A 92 -8.28 -8.10 -36.10
N ILE A 93 -8.28 -9.43 -35.94
CA ILE A 93 -9.49 -10.23 -36.13
C ILE A 93 -10.45 -9.98 -34.99
N LEU A 94 -9.99 -10.06 -33.73
CA LEU A 94 -10.84 -9.76 -32.57
C LEU A 94 -11.47 -8.37 -32.69
N ALA A 95 -10.67 -7.33 -32.94
CA ALA A 95 -11.17 -5.96 -33.14
C ALA A 95 -12.26 -5.89 -34.21
N SER A 96 -12.02 -6.46 -35.39
CA SER A 96 -13.01 -6.45 -36.48
C SER A 96 -14.31 -7.19 -36.15
N THR A 97 -14.20 -8.32 -35.43
CA THR A 97 -15.37 -9.13 -35.05
C THR A 97 -16.16 -8.50 -33.91
N LEU A 98 -15.47 -7.90 -32.93
CA LEU A 98 -16.09 -7.14 -31.86
C LEU A 98 -16.79 -5.90 -32.42
N SER A 99 -16.12 -5.12 -33.29
CA SER A 99 -16.75 -3.97 -33.96
C SER A 99 -18.03 -4.34 -34.69
N LYS A 100 -18.01 -5.47 -35.40
CA LYS A 100 -19.21 -5.95 -36.11
C LYS A 100 -20.33 -6.38 -35.14
N ALA A 101 -19.97 -6.96 -34.00
CA ALA A 101 -20.94 -7.50 -33.04
C ALA A 101 -21.50 -6.44 -32.08
N SER A 102 -20.69 -5.47 -31.67
CA SER A 102 -21.09 -4.38 -30.77
C SER A 102 -21.65 -3.15 -31.51
N GLY A 103 -21.28 -2.94 -32.77
CA GLY A 103 -21.57 -1.72 -33.53
C GLY A 103 -20.58 -0.57 -33.26
N GLU A 104 -19.59 -0.79 -32.40
CA GLU A 104 -18.59 0.21 -32.00
C GLU A 104 -17.32 0.15 -32.85
N THR A 105 -16.55 1.24 -32.93
CA THR A 105 -15.22 1.23 -33.57
C THR A 105 -14.18 0.74 -32.57
N VAL A 106 -13.48 -0.35 -32.90
CA VAL A 106 -12.49 -0.98 -32.03
C VAL A 106 -11.08 -0.83 -32.62
N ASP A 107 -10.16 -0.25 -31.85
CA ASP A 107 -8.75 -0.19 -32.24
C ASP A 107 -8.05 -1.53 -31.97
N SER A 108 -7.44 -2.10 -33.01
CA SER A 108 -6.66 -3.34 -32.91
C SER A 108 -5.32 -3.20 -32.19
N SER A 109 -4.76 -1.99 -32.07
CA SER A 109 -3.56 -1.75 -31.26
C SER A 109 -3.85 -1.58 -29.77
N ASN A 110 -5.10 -1.29 -29.41
CA ASN A 110 -5.50 -1.09 -28.03
C ASN A 110 -6.93 -1.60 -27.80
N LEU A 111 -7.06 -2.92 -27.69
CA LEU A 111 -8.35 -3.56 -27.53
C LEU A 111 -9.01 -3.14 -26.20
N PRO A 112 -10.32 -2.81 -26.19
CA PRO A 112 -11.04 -2.35 -25.00
C PRO A 112 -11.51 -3.54 -24.17
N LEU A 113 -10.60 -4.46 -23.84
CA LEU A 113 -10.94 -5.64 -23.06
C LEU A 113 -10.76 -5.34 -21.57
N GLU A 114 -11.78 -5.68 -20.80
CA GLU A 114 -11.75 -5.63 -19.34
C GLU A 114 -12.07 -7.02 -18.78
N ASN A 115 -11.57 -7.33 -17.58
CA ASN A 115 -11.83 -8.61 -16.90
C ASN A 115 -11.53 -9.85 -17.77
N GLU A 116 -10.42 -9.80 -18.49
CA GLU A 116 -10.11 -10.79 -19.51
C GLU A 116 -9.80 -12.18 -18.92
N GLN A 117 -10.25 -13.21 -19.62
CA GLN A 117 -9.94 -14.61 -19.33
C GLN A 117 -9.63 -15.32 -20.63
N ILE A 118 -8.46 -15.94 -20.71
CA ILE A 118 -8.05 -16.75 -21.86
C ILE A 118 -8.10 -18.23 -21.46
N SER A 119 -8.76 -19.03 -22.28
CA SER A 119 -8.78 -20.49 -22.17
C SER A 119 -8.16 -21.12 -23.41
N LEU A 120 -7.62 -22.34 -23.28
CA LEU A 120 -7.00 -23.10 -24.36
C LEU A 120 -7.81 -24.36 -24.66
N ASN A 121 -7.74 -24.83 -25.91
CA ASN A 121 -8.38 -26.05 -26.41
C ASN A 121 -9.92 -26.12 -26.22
N PRO A 122 -10.70 -25.28 -26.91
CA PRO A 122 -10.27 -24.30 -27.93
C PRO A 122 -9.78 -22.98 -27.33
N LEU A 123 -9.00 -22.21 -28.11
CA LEU A 123 -8.56 -20.86 -27.71
C LEU A 123 -9.76 -19.90 -27.71
N LYS A 124 -10.15 -19.45 -26.52
CA LYS A 124 -11.25 -18.49 -26.33
C LYS A 124 -10.84 -17.38 -25.37
N VAL A 125 -11.34 -16.18 -25.65
CA VAL A 125 -11.13 -14.97 -24.84
C VAL A 125 -12.50 -14.49 -24.36
N ASN A 126 -12.75 -14.56 -23.06
CA ASN A 126 -13.91 -13.92 -22.45
C ASN A 126 -13.49 -12.58 -21.86
N PHE A 127 -14.30 -11.54 -22.05
CA PHE A 127 -13.97 -10.19 -21.60
C PHE A 127 -15.24 -9.33 -21.51
N VAL A 128 -15.14 -8.23 -20.78
CA VAL A 128 -16.13 -7.15 -20.79
C VAL A 128 -15.65 -6.08 -21.78
N ALA A 129 -16.56 -5.57 -22.61
CA ALA A 129 -16.37 -4.38 -23.42
C ALA A 129 -17.73 -3.72 -23.65
N TYR A 130 -17.81 -2.40 -23.53
CA TYR A 130 -19.05 -1.63 -23.74
C TYR A 130 -20.22 -2.15 -22.88
N ASP A 131 -19.97 -2.35 -21.58
CA ASP A 131 -20.94 -2.87 -20.59
C ASP A 131 -21.56 -4.24 -20.89
N GLN A 132 -20.99 -4.97 -21.86
CA GLN A 132 -21.44 -6.28 -22.30
C GLN A 132 -20.32 -7.31 -22.10
N TYR A 133 -20.68 -8.52 -21.66
CA TYR A 133 -19.74 -9.64 -21.61
C TYR A 133 -19.70 -10.33 -22.97
N TRP A 134 -18.50 -10.59 -23.46
CA TRP A 134 -18.24 -11.13 -24.79
C TRP A 134 -17.39 -12.39 -24.69
N GLN A 135 -17.60 -13.31 -25.62
CA GLN A 135 -16.68 -14.40 -25.92
C GLN A 135 -16.20 -14.25 -27.35
N TYR A 136 -14.89 -14.18 -27.52
CA TYR A 136 -14.22 -14.35 -28.79
C TYR A 136 -13.66 -15.76 -28.89
N ASP A 137 -13.97 -16.45 -29.99
CA ASP A 137 -13.43 -17.77 -30.33
C ASP A 137 -12.48 -17.63 -31.52
N GLU A 138 -11.19 -17.98 -31.33
CA GLU A 138 -10.17 -17.81 -32.37
C GLU A 138 -10.38 -18.78 -33.54
N ALA A 139 -10.93 -19.97 -33.31
CA ALA A 139 -11.11 -20.99 -34.34
C ALA A 139 -12.26 -20.60 -35.30
N SER A 140 -13.40 -20.15 -34.75
CA SER A 140 -14.52 -19.67 -35.56
C SER A 140 -14.38 -18.21 -36.00
N ARG A 141 -13.42 -17.46 -35.42
CA ARG A 141 -13.22 -16.01 -35.62
C ARG A 141 -14.52 -15.23 -35.42
N SER A 142 -15.20 -15.52 -34.31
CA SER A 142 -16.48 -14.90 -33.97
C SER A 142 -16.46 -14.33 -32.57
N CYS A 143 -17.03 -13.14 -32.42
CA CYS A 143 -17.32 -12.53 -31.13
C CYS A 143 -18.84 -12.59 -30.88
N VAL A 144 -19.25 -13.14 -29.74
CA VAL A 144 -20.66 -13.28 -29.36
C VAL A 144 -20.90 -12.71 -27.96
N PRO A 145 -22.06 -12.07 -27.72
CA PRO A 145 -22.42 -11.63 -26.39
C PRO A 145 -22.78 -12.82 -25.51
N LEU A 146 -22.39 -12.75 -24.24
CA LEU A 146 -22.76 -13.70 -23.20
C LEU A 146 -23.74 -13.06 -22.20
N ALA A 147 -24.52 -13.87 -21.49
CA ALA A 147 -25.36 -13.37 -20.41
C ALA A 147 -24.51 -12.71 -19.32
N ARG A 148 -24.95 -11.54 -18.84
CA ARG A 148 -24.26 -10.77 -17.79
C ARG A 148 -24.66 -11.34 -16.43
N TYR A 149 -23.70 -11.90 -15.70
CA TYR A 149 -23.80 -11.96 -14.24
C TYR A 149 -23.24 -10.65 -13.69
N HIS A 150 -23.90 -10.04 -12.70
CA HIS A 150 -23.33 -8.85 -12.06
C HIS A 150 -22.02 -9.25 -11.38
N GLY A 151 -20.92 -8.57 -11.72
CA GLY A 151 -19.57 -8.91 -11.24
C GLY A 151 -19.42 -8.87 -9.71
N ASP A 152 -20.37 -8.22 -9.02
CA ASP A 152 -20.36 -8.04 -7.56
C ASP A 152 -21.12 -9.16 -6.82
N TRP A 153 -21.68 -10.14 -7.55
CA TRP A 153 -22.40 -11.27 -6.97
C TRP A 153 -21.43 -12.40 -6.63
N ILE A 154 -21.65 -13.07 -5.49
CA ILE A 154 -20.89 -14.27 -5.11
C ILE A 154 -21.76 -15.50 -5.32
N VAL A 155 -21.40 -16.31 -6.31
CA VAL A 155 -22.12 -17.54 -6.71
C VAL A 155 -21.84 -18.68 -5.72
N SER A 156 -22.88 -19.47 -5.42
CA SER A 156 -22.75 -20.67 -4.58
C SER A 156 -21.89 -21.75 -5.26
N PRO A 157 -21.20 -22.63 -4.50
CA PRO A 157 -20.40 -23.72 -5.07
C PRO A 157 -21.16 -24.61 -6.06
N ASP A 158 -22.47 -24.83 -5.84
CA ASP A 158 -23.34 -25.61 -6.73
C ASP A 158 -23.83 -24.83 -7.98
N GLY A 159 -23.51 -23.54 -8.10
CA GLY A 159 -23.91 -22.67 -9.22
C GLY A 159 -25.39 -22.33 -9.28
N SER A 160 -26.19 -22.73 -8.30
CA SER A 160 -27.66 -22.57 -8.33
C SER A 160 -28.14 -21.22 -7.80
N LYS A 161 -27.32 -20.55 -6.98
CA LYS A 161 -27.67 -19.31 -6.29
C LYS A 161 -26.52 -18.31 -6.34
N ALA A 162 -26.82 -17.05 -6.11
CA ALA A 162 -25.82 -16.05 -5.80
C ALA A 162 -26.28 -15.15 -4.66
N VAL A 163 -25.32 -14.54 -3.97
CA VAL A 163 -25.56 -13.54 -2.93
C VAL A 163 -25.03 -12.18 -3.39
N PHE A 164 -25.75 -11.12 -3.04
CA PHE A 164 -25.38 -9.73 -3.30
C PHE A 164 -25.84 -8.81 -2.15
N SER A 165 -25.34 -7.57 -2.14
CA SER A 165 -25.78 -6.55 -1.19
C SER A 165 -26.79 -5.59 -1.83
N ARG A 166 -27.84 -5.24 -1.09
CA ARG A 166 -28.78 -4.18 -1.44
C ARG A 166 -29.30 -3.53 -0.16
N ASP A 167 -29.27 -2.20 -0.11
CA ASP A 167 -29.71 -1.39 1.04
C ASP A 167 -29.09 -1.87 2.36
N TYR A 168 -27.76 -2.07 2.38
CA TYR A 168 -26.97 -2.53 3.54
C TYR A 168 -27.32 -3.94 4.06
N ASN A 169 -28.15 -4.67 3.32
CA ASN A 169 -28.60 -6.02 3.63
C ASN A 169 -28.06 -7.03 2.62
N LEU A 170 -28.03 -8.31 3.03
CA LEU A 170 -27.71 -9.42 2.14
C LEU A 170 -28.98 -9.93 1.46
N TRP A 171 -28.85 -10.21 0.16
CA TRP A 171 -29.90 -10.73 -0.69
C TRP A 171 -29.41 -11.95 -1.43
N LEU A 172 -30.31 -12.90 -1.65
CA LEU A 172 -30.10 -14.12 -2.39
C LEU A 172 -30.87 -14.03 -3.70
N VAL A 173 -30.28 -14.56 -4.77
CA VAL A 173 -30.95 -14.78 -6.05
C VAL A 173 -30.77 -16.22 -6.48
N ASN A 174 -31.87 -16.84 -6.89
CA ASN A 174 -31.84 -18.14 -7.55
C ASN A 174 -31.50 -17.94 -9.02
N LEU A 175 -30.38 -18.51 -9.46
CA LEU A 175 -29.86 -18.31 -10.82
C LEU A 175 -30.62 -19.12 -11.89
N ILE A 176 -31.50 -20.04 -11.48
CA ILE A 176 -32.32 -20.85 -12.38
C ILE A 176 -33.59 -20.09 -12.78
N ASN A 177 -34.27 -19.47 -11.82
CA ASN A 177 -35.57 -18.82 -12.05
C ASN A 177 -35.56 -17.29 -11.86
N GLY A 178 -34.43 -16.70 -11.45
CA GLY A 178 -34.26 -15.27 -11.24
C GLY A 178 -34.94 -14.72 -9.99
N GLN A 179 -35.50 -15.56 -9.12
CA GLN A 179 -36.20 -15.11 -7.92
C GLN A 179 -35.21 -14.60 -6.87
N GLU A 180 -35.46 -13.38 -6.38
CA GLU A 180 -34.69 -12.77 -5.29
C GLU A 180 -35.42 -12.86 -3.95
N CYS A 181 -34.67 -12.99 -2.85
CA CYS A 181 -35.18 -12.81 -1.49
C CYS A 181 -34.14 -12.13 -0.59
N ALA A 182 -34.62 -11.34 0.37
CA ALA A 182 -33.76 -10.75 1.39
C ALA A 182 -33.37 -11.82 2.43
N LEU A 183 -32.08 -11.91 2.75
CA LEU A 183 -31.55 -12.75 3.84
C LEU A 183 -31.49 -11.97 5.16
N THR A 184 -31.37 -10.65 5.10
CA THR A 184 -31.38 -9.75 6.25
C THR A 184 -32.27 -8.54 5.95
N ASN A 185 -32.77 -7.86 6.98
CA ASN A 185 -33.68 -6.73 6.81
C ASN A 185 -33.49 -5.57 7.81
N ASP A 186 -32.57 -5.70 8.77
CA ASP A 186 -32.25 -4.69 9.78
C ASP A 186 -30.97 -3.89 9.44
N GLY A 187 -30.36 -4.18 8.28
CA GLY A 187 -29.21 -3.47 7.77
C GLY A 187 -29.49 -1.97 7.59
N SER A 188 -28.52 -1.16 7.99
CA SER A 188 -28.53 0.29 7.79
C SER A 188 -27.10 0.79 7.55
N ARG A 189 -26.93 2.06 7.19
CA ARG A 189 -25.62 2.65 6.88
C ARG A 189 -24.53 2.41 7.94
N HIS A 190 -24.92 2.46 9.21
CA HIS A 190 -24.04 2.27 10.37
C HIS A 190 -24.13 0.87 10.98
N TYR A 191 -24.86 -0.04 10.34
CA TYR A 191 -25.03 -1.44 10.72
C TYR A 191 -25.19 -2.26 9.45
N ALA A 192 -24.09 -2.44 8.73
CA ALA A 192 -24.10 -2.92 7.34
C ALA A 192 -23.52 -4.33 7.25
N TYR A 193 -24.21 -5.21 6.53
CA TYR A 193 -23.80 -6.60 6.31
C TYR A 193 -22.77 -6.71 5.18
N ALA A 194 -21.82 -7.64 5.33
CA ALA A 194 -20.87 -8.04 4.28
C ALA A 194 -20.14 -6.87 3.61
N THR A 195 -19.66 -5.91 4.39
CA THR A 195 -18.98 -4.70 3.91
C THR A 195 -17.58 -4.58 4.52
N THR A 196 -16.68 -3.89 3.82
CA THR A 196 -15.32 -3.59 4.32
C THR A 196 -15.35 -2.60 5.48
N ALA A 197 -14.18 -2.32 6.06
CA ALA A 197 -14.05 -1.34 7.12
C ALA A 197 -14.45 0.07 6.66
N SER A 198 -14.75 0.93 7.63
CA SER A 198 -14.97 2.37 7.46
C SER A 198 -14.26 3.20 8.53
N THR A 199 -13.07 2.78 8.96
CA THR A 199 -12.33 3.41 10.06
C THR A 199 -11.91 4.85 9.77
N TYR A 200 -11.80 5.24 8.49
CA TYR A 200 -11.62 6.63 8.05
C TYR A 200 -12.96 7.32 7.71
N GLY A 201 -14.09 6.83 8.22
CA GLY A 201 -15.42 7.40 8.03
C GLY A 201 -16.01 7.24 6.62
N ARG A 202 -15.32 6.58 5.69
CA ARG A 202 -15.85 6.16 4.38
C ARG A 202 -15.62 4.67 4.20
N GLN A 203 -16.39 4.01 3.34
CA GLN A 203 -16.10 2.63 2.99
C GLN A 203 -14.79 2.57 2.17
N GLU A 204 -13.86 1.70 2.57
CA GLU A 204 -12.55 1.63 1.92
C GLU A 204 -12.62 1.05 0.50
N PHE A 205 -13.23 -0.14 0.35
CA PHE A 205 -13.45 -0.78 -0.95
C PHE A 205 -14.87 -1.34 -1.04
N LEU A 206 -15.40 -1.38 -2.25
CA LEU A 206 -16.69 -1.99 -2.53
C LEU A 206 -16.49 -3.48 -2.81
N THR A 207 -16.26 -4.26 -1.77
CA THR A 207 -16.24 -5.72 -1.83
C THR A 207 -17.36 -6.31 -0.97
N LEU A 208 -17.94 -7.41 -1.45
CA LEU A 208 -18.93 -8.18 -0.71
C LEU A 208 -18.21 -9.18 0.20
N GLU A 209 -18.25 -8.94 1.51
CA GLU A 209 -17.50 -9.70 2.51
C GLU A 209 -18.31 -10.88 3.04
N THR A 210 -18.40 -11.96 2.25
CA THR A 210 -19.08 -13.21 2.63
C THR A 210 -18.49 -14.44 1.94
N LEU A 211 -18.64 -15.62 2.56
CA LEU A 211 -18.20 -16.91 2.05
C LEU A 211 -19.34 -17.94 2.09
N TRP A 212 -19.54 -18.67 1.01
CA TRP A 212 -20.44 -19.82 0.97
C TRP A 212 -19.85 -21.04 1.70
N SER A 213 -20.70 -21.78 2.42
CA SER A 213 -20.35 -23.11 2.89
C SER A 213 -20.12 -24.06 1.71
N PRO A 214 -19.25 -25.08 1.84
CA PRO A 214 -19.00 -26.04 0.77
C PRO A 214 -20.26 -26.70 0.19
N ASP A 215 -21.26 -26.96 1.03
CA ASP A 215 -22.54 -27.55 0.64
C ASP A 215 -23.58 -26.57 0.06
N SER A 216 -23.23 -25.29 -0.12
CA SER A 216 -24.09 -24.23 -0.67
C SER A 216 -25.36 -23.92 0.17
N ARG A 217 -25.38 -24.24 1.46
CA ARG A 217 -26.54 -24.02 2.35
C ARG A 217 -26.41 -22.84 3.30
N GLN A 218 -25.19 -22.43 3.62
CA GLN A 218 -24.94 -21.36 4.57
C GLN A 218 -24.00 -20.30 4.00
N LEU A 219 -24.11 -19.10 4.54
CA LEU A 219 -23.15 -18.03 4.36
C LEU A 219 -22.42 -17.79 5.68
N PHE A 220 -21.11 -17.56 5.62
CA PHE A 220 -20.31 -17.00 6.71
C PHE A 220 -19.99 -15.54 6.36
N THR A 221 -20.28 -14.60 7.27
CA THR A 221 -20.11 -13.17 7.04
C THR A 221 -19.98 -12.41 8.38
N HIS A 222 -19.94 -11.09 8.30
CA HIS A 222 -20.01 -10.19 9.44
C HIS A 222 -20.98 -9.04 9.19
N VAL A 223 -21.40 -8.41 10.28
CA VAL A 223 -21.98 -7.07 10.26
C VAL A 223 -20.97 -6.07 10.82
N ARG A 224 -20.73 -4.97 10.08
CA ARG A 224 -19.95 -3.83 10.55
C ARG A 224 -20.87 -2.92 11.35
N ASP A 225 -20.56 -2.72 12.63
CA ASP A 225 -21.34 -1.86 13.53
C ASP A 225 -20.56 -0.60 13.92
N THR A 226 -21.07 0.55 13.49
CA THR A 226 -20.57 1.87 13.86
C THR A 226 -21.62 2.69 14.62
N ARG A 227 -22.76 2.13 15.03
CA ARG A 227 -23.87 2.90 15.62
C ARG A 227 -23.49 3.62 16.92
N GLN A 228 -22.56 3.05 17.68
CA GLN A 228 -22.04 3.64 18.93
C GLN A 228 -20.73 4.42 18.73
N VAL A 229 -20.16 4.38 17.52
CA VAL A 229 -19.00 5.19 17.16
C VAL A 229 -19.46 6.63 17.00
N LYS A 230 -18.67 7.58 17.52
CA LYS A 230 -19.00 9.00 17.46
C LYS A 230 -18.95 9.50 16.01
N ALA A 231 -19.69 10.58 15.75
CA ALA A 231 -19.50 11.34 14.52
C ALA A 231 -18.04 11.78 14.42
N GLY A 232 -17.43 11.51 13.26
CA GLY A 232 -16.07 11.92 12.97
C GLY A 232 -15.96 13.43 12.76
N PRO A 233 -14.73 13.97 12.68
CA PRO A 233 -14.52 15.36 12.29
C PRO A 233 -15.17 15.63 10.92
N PRO A 234 -15.89 16.76 10.76
CA PRO A 234 -16.59 17.06 9.51
C PRO A 234 -15.59 17.26 8.37
N LEU A 235 -15.96 16.84 7.15
CA LEU A 235 -15.22 17.18 5.94
C LEU A 235 -15.92 18.35 5.28
N ILE A 236 -15.44 19.54 5.56
CA ILE A 236 -16.03 20.76 5.02
C ILE A 236 -15.33 21.11 3.71
N GLN A 237 -16.05 20.99 2.61
CA GLN A 237 -15.65 21.57 1.34
C GLN A 237 -15.94 23.08 1.37
N TYR A 238 -14.93 23.86 1.78
CA TYR A 238 -15.04 25.31 1.90
C TYR A 238 -15.18 26.03 0.55
N VAL A 239 -14.65 25.45 -0.53
CA VAL A 239 -14.71 26.00 -1.89
C VAL A 239 -15.34 24.95 -2.82
N PRO A 240 -16.68 24.89 -2.93
CA PRO A 240 -17.36 23.88 -3.74
C PRO A 240 -16.92 23.89 -5.20
N THR A 241 -16.72 22.70 -5.76
CA THR A 241 -16.25 22.53 -7.14
C THR A 241 -17.37 22.60 -8.18
N ASP A 242 -18.63 22.58 -7.73
CA ASP A 242 -19.86 22.63 -8.53
C ASP A 242 -20.38 24.05 -8.78
N GLY A 243 -19.61 25.08 -8.40
CA GLY A 243 -19.95 26.48 -8.59
C GLY A 243 -20.86 27.09 -7.53
N THR A 244 -21.28 26.32 -6.52
CA THR A 244 -22.02 26.88 -5.39
C THR A 244 -21.11 27.68 -4.44
N PHE A 245 -21.67 28.69 -3.78
CA PHE A 245 -20.89 29.63 -2.96
C PHE A 245 -20.69 29.20 -1.50
N ARG A 246 -21.67 28.49 -0.91
CA ARG A 246 -21.64 28.16 0.53
C ARG A 246 -20.83 26.89 0.78
N PRO A 247 -20.00 26.83 1.84
CA PRO A 247 -19.35 25.61 2.27
C PRO A 247 -20.33 24.46 2.45
N LYS A 248 -19.90 23.25 2.11
CA LYS A 248 -20.70 22.03 2.23
C LYS A 248 -20.00 21.05 3.15
N ASP A 249 -20.75 20.44 4.05
CA ASP A 249 -20.28 19.24 4.73
C ASP A 249 -20.46 18.06 3.76
N ILE A 250 -19.35 17.61 3.17
CA ILE A 250 -19.31 16.44 2.31
C ILE A 250 -19.03 15.15 3.12
N GLY A 251 -18.75 15.31 4.41
CA GLY A 251 -18.55 14.25 5.38
C GLY A 251 -19.75 14.05 6.31
N ASP A 252 -20.94 14.52 5.92
CA ASP A 252 -22.14 14.34 6.74
C ASP A 252 -22.35 12.85 7.08
N ASN A 253 -22.67 12.60 8.36
CA ASN A 253 -22.85 11.28 8.94
C ASN A 253 -21.61 10.36 8.86
N ARG A 254 -20.38 10.86 8.78
CA ARG A 254 -19.17 10.01 8.97
C ARG A 254 -19.05 9.60 10.43
N HIS A 255 -18.79 8.32 10.70
CA HIS A 255 -18.50 7.83 12.05
C HIS A 255 -17.03 7.39 12.11
N VAL A 256 -16.26 7.98 13.03
CA VAL A 256 -14.83 7.70 13.20
C VAL A 256 -14.57 7.55 14.69
N GLY A 257 -14.05 6.38 15.08
CA GLY A 257 -13.62 6.16 16.45
C GLY A 257 -12.21 6.67 16.63
N PHE A 258 -11.85 7.10 17.84
CA PHE A 258 -10.49 7.48 18.19
C PHE A 258 -9.98 6.75 19.44
N SER A 259 -8.68 6.77 19.67
CA SER A 259 -7.95 6.10 20.76
C SER A 259 -8.52 6.24 22.18
N GLN A 260 -9.28 7.30 22.46
CA GLN A 260 -9.88 7.58 23.77
C GLN A 260 -11.39 7.36 23.80
N ASP A 261 -11.98 6.97 22.68
CA ASP A 261 -13.40 6.67 22.62
C ASP A 261 -13.70 5.32 23.24
N LYS A 262 -14.86 5.24 23.90
CA LYS A 262 -15.35 4.00 24.50
C LYS A 262 -15.70 2.94 23.44
N HIS A 263 -16.06 3.38 22.25
CA HIS A 263 -16.54 2.53 21.17
C HIS A 263 -15.72 2.78 19.91
N ALA A 264 -15.28 1.70 19.28
CA ALA A 264 -14.64 1.69 17.97
C ALA A 264 -15.53 0.94 16.97
N GLU A 265 -15.17 1.03 15.70
CA GLU A 265 -15.78 0.18 14.68
C GLU A 265 -15.45 -1.30 14.97
N THR A 266 -16.45 -2.17 14.83
CA THR A 266 -16.28 -3.60 15.10
C THR A 266 -17.00 -4.46 14.08
N TYR A 267 -16.54 -5.70 13.96
CA TYR A 267 -17.20 -6.77 13.23
C TYR A 267 -17.87 -7.75 14.20
N GLN A 268 -19.14 -8.03 13.97
CA GLN A 268 -19.84 -9.16 14.59
C GLN A 268 -20.01 -10.26 13.54
N PHE A 269 -19.28 -11.36 13.72
CA PHE A 269 -19.34 -12.53 12.85
C PHE A 269 -20.63 -13.32 13.06
N LEU A 270 -21.16 -13.88 11.96
CA LEU A 270 -22.40 -14.64 11.92
C LEU A 270 -22.46 -15.59 10.73
N ALA A 271 -23.31 -16.60 10.85
CA ALA A 271 -23.71 -17.48 9.76
C ALA A 271 -25.19 -17.29 9.42
N ILE A 272 -25.56 -17.50 8.16
CA ILE A 272 -26.94 -17.42 7.67
C ILE A 272 -27.26 -18.70 6.90
N ASP A 273 -28.26 -19.46 7.34
CA ASP A 273 -28.84 -20.54 6.55
C ASP A 273 -29.74 -19.94 5.45
N VAL A 274 -29.39 -20.14 4.18
CA VAL A 274 -30.05 -19.46 3.06
C VAL A 274 -31.42 -20.04 2.72
N THR A 275 -31.78 -21.19 3.29
CA THR A 275 -33.07 -21.85 3.04
C THR A 275 -34.12 -21.37 4.04
N SER A 276 -33.74 -21.31 5.32
CA SER A 276 -34.61 -20.91 6.43
C SER A 276 -34.54 -19.42 6.74
N GLY A 277 -33.47 -18.74 6.34
CA GLY A 277 -33.17 -17.37 6.76
C GLY A 277 -32.68 -17.27 8.22
N GLN A 278 -32.37 -18.40 8.86
CA GLN A 278 -31.90 -18.39 10.25
C GLN A 278 -30.50 -17.76 10.35
N LEU A 279 -30.36 -16.78 11.23
CA LEU A 279 -29.10 -16.11 11.54
C LEU A 279 -28.53 -16.63 12.87
N THR A 280 -27.28 -17.08 12.85
CA THR A 280 -26.54 -17.54 14.02
C THR A 280 -25.32 -16.66 14.25
N LYS A 281 -25.28 -15.91 15.36
CA LYS A 281 -24.12 -15.06 15.70
C LYS A 281 -23.02 -15.88 16.37
N ALA A 282 -21.77 -15.58 16.03
CA ALA A 282 -20.63 -16.07 16.79
C ALA A 282 -20.67 -15.51 18.22
N ASN A 283 -20.68 -16.38 19.22
CA ASN A 283 -20.61 -16.07 20.65
C ASN A 283 -19.19 -15.67 21.04
N LEU A 284 -18.77 -14.53 20.51
CA LEU A 284 -17.53 -13.83 20.82
C LEU A 284 -17.91 -12.36 20.97
N ARG A 285 -17.12 -11.60 21.73
CA ARG A 285 -17.19 -10.12 21.63
C ARG A 285 -17.06 -9.69 20.16
N PRO A 286 -17.61 -8.53 19.77
CA PRO A 286 -17.26 -7.94 18.49
C PRO A 286 -15.74 -7.78 18.34
N SER A 287 -15.22 -8.15 17.18
CA SER A 287 -13.79 -8.06 16.84
C SER A 287 -13.46 -6.66 16.34
N LEU A 288 -12.26 -6.19 16.66
CA LEU A 288 -11.75 -4.93 16.10
C LEU A 288 -11.44 -5.12 14.60
N THR A 289 -11.45 -4.03 13.85
CA THR A 289 -10.98 -4.05 12.48
C THR A 289 -9.48 -4.36 12.41
N LEU A 290 -9.10 -5.33 11.60
CA LEU A 290 -7.70 -5.71 11.40
C LEU A 290 -7.00 -4.77 10.41
N TRP A 291 -5.68 -4.70 10.54
CA TRP A 291 -4.83 -3.99 9.60
C TRP A 291 -4.35 -4.94 8.48
N PRO A 292 -4.30 -4.51 7.20
CA PRO A 292 -4.77 -3.22 6.68
C PRO A 292 -6.31 -3.13 6.58
N PRO A 293 -6.94 -2.01 7.00
CA PRO A 293 -8.41 -1.88 7.03
C PRO A 293 -9.03 -1.80 5.64
N TYR A 294 -8.22 -1.40 4.67
CA TYR A 294 -8.61 -1.21 3.29
C TYR A 294 -8.46 -2.52 2.49
N VAL A 295 -8.20 -3.67 3.12
CA VAL A 295 -8.50 -4.95 2.49
C VAL A 295 -9.68 -5.54 3.24
N GLY A 296 -10.75 -5.92 2.53
CA GLY A 296 -11.89 -6.58 3.15
C GLY A 296 -11.46 -7.82 3.95
N PHE A 297 -12.15 -8.12 5.06
CA PHE A 297 -11.76 -9.17 6.00
C PHE A 297 -11.57 -10.55 5.34
N PHE A 298 -12.58 -11.03 4.59
CA PHE A 298 -12.52 -12.30 3.87
C PHE A 298 -11.71 -12.19 2.58
N THR A 299 -11.74 -11.03 1.92
CA THR A 299 -10.86 -10.74 0.77
C THR A 299 -9.38 -10.87 1.14
N ALA A 300 -9.02 -10.51 2.38
CA ALA A 300 -7.70 -10.67 2.97
C ALA A 300 -7.41 -12.09 3.47
N GLN A 301 -8.36 -13.03 3.36
CA GLN A 301 -8.26 -14.41 3.85
C GLN A 301 -8.14 -14.53 5.38
N ASN A 302 -8.75 -13.61 6.14
CA ASN A 302 -8.81 -13.69 7.60
C ASN A 302 -9.88 -14.68 8.13
N GLY A 303 -10.64 -15.34 7.25
CA GLY A 303 -11.60 -16.36 7.65
C GLY A 303 -11.97 -17.30 6.51
N TRP A 304 -12.42 -18.51 6.86
CA TRP A 304 -12.72 -19.59 5.92
C TRP A 304 -13.68 -20.63 6.54
N TRP A 305 -14.20 -21.51 5.70
CA TRP A 305 -14.97 -22.68 6.12
C TRP A 305 -14.08 -23.90 6.36
N GLY A 306 -14.43 -24.70 7.37
CA GLY A 306 -14.02 -26.10 7.44
C GLY A 306 -14.74 -26.94 6.38
N GLN A 307 -14.20 -28.13 6.10
CA GLN A 307 -14.76 -29.03 5.07
C GLN A 307 -16.13 -29.61 5.42
N ASP A 308 -16.53 -29.56 6.70
CA ASP A 308 -17.78 -30.15 7.19
C ASP A 308 -19.02 -29.27 7.00
N SER A 309 -18.88 -28.09 6.39
CA SER A 309 -19.97 -27.11 6.21
C SER A 309 -20.66 -26.68 7.52
N ARG A 310 -20.00 -26.87 8.66
CA ARG A 310 -20.49 -26.50 9.99
C ARG A 310 -19.52 -25.63 10.75
N ARG A 311 -18.23 -25.96 10.75
CA ARG A 311 -17.18 -25.15 11.38
C ARG A 311 -16.73 -24.07 10.41
N ALA A 312 -16.60 -22.85 10.91
CA ALA A 312 -15.91 -21.75 10.26
C ALA A 312 -14.77 -21.28 11.16
N TYR A 313 -13.76 -20.66 10.56
CA TYR A 313 -12.60 -20.14 11.28
C TYR A 313 -12.38 -18.68 10.91
N PHE A 314 -11.94 -17.87 11.87
CA PHE A 314 -11.54 -16.48 11.60
C PHE A 314 -10.50 -15.98 12.59
N THR A 315 -9.72 -14.98 12.18
CA THR A 315 -8.69 -14.37 13.03
C THR A 315 -9.25 -13.26 13.91
N ASP A 316 -8.74 -13.14 15.14
CA ASP A 316 -8.98 -12.02 16.06
C ASP A 316 -7.66 -11.49 16.60
N ILE A 317 -7.64 -10.22 17.02
CA ILE A 317 -6.53 -9.62 17.75
C ILE A 317 -7.02 -9.05 19.07
N SER A 318 -6.20 -9.14 20.12
CA SER A 318 -6.47 -8.53 21.41
C SER A 318 -6.47 -7.00 21.32
N HIS A 319 -7.18 -6.34 22.24
CA HIS A 319 -7.22 -4.88 22.30
C HIS A 319 -5.84 -4.31 22.63
N ASP A 320 -5.04 -5.00 23.43
CA ASP A 320 -3.65 -4.62 23.73
C ASP A 320 -2.67 -4.90 22.58
N ASP A 321 -3.13 -5.32 21.40
CA ASP A 321 -2.36 -5.65 20.19
C ASP A 321 -1.21 -6.66 20.34
N HIS A 322 -1.05 -7.31 21.49
CA HIS A 322 0.00 -8.29 21.74
C HIS A 322 -0.35 -9.71 21.30
N THR A 323 -1.64 -10.03 21.10
CA THR A 323 -2.08 -11.41 20.90
C THR A 323 -2.94 -11.58 19.65
N GLY A 324 -2.47 -12.42 18.73
CA GLY A 324 -3.24 -12.92 17.58
C GLY A 324 -3.90 -14.25 17.91
N ARG A 325 -5.12 -14.46 17.40
CA ARG A 325 -5.91 -15.67 17.65
C ARG A 325 -6.51 -16.24 16.39
N LEU A 326 -6.65 -17.56 16.35
CA LEU A 326 -7.60 -18.24 15.48
C LEU A 326 -8.82 -18.64 16.29
N ILE A 327 -10.00 -18.22 15.85
CA ILE A 327 -11.29 -18.56 16.45
C ILE A 327 -11.96 -19.62 15.59
N GLU A 328 -12.34 -20.74 16.20
CA GLU A 328 -13.29 -21.71 15.62
C GLU A 328 -14.72 -21.29 15.98
N PHE A 329 -15.62 -21.37 15.01
CA PHE A 329 -17.02 -20.98 15.10
C PHE A 329 -17.93 -22.11 14.60
N ASP A 330 -18.77 -22.64 15.49
CA ASP A 330 -19.85 -23.56 15.11
C ASP A 330 -21.07 -22.77 14.62
N THR A 331 -21.25 -22.77 13.29
CA THR A 331 -22.26 -21.96 12.59
C THR A 331 -23.70 -22.34 12.92
N HIS A 332 -23.94 -23.53 13.47
CA HIS A 332 -25.28 -23.97 13.85
C HIS A 332 -25.67 -23.54 15.27
N THR A 333 -24.70 -23.46 16.18
CA THR A 333 -24.97 -23.22 17.61
C THR A 333 -24.59 -21.82 18.08
N GLY A 334 -23.71 -21.12 17.35
CA GLY A 334 -23.16 -19.85 17.81
C GLY A 334 -21.89 -20.02 18.65
N LEU A 335 -21.54 -21.23 19.11
CA LEU A 335 -20.42 -21.42 20.02
C LEU A 335 -19.09 -21.08 19.32
N THR A 336 -18.20 -20.42 20.06
CA THR A 336 -16.84 -20.12 19.60
C THR A 336 -15.80 -20.70 20.56
N LYS A 337 -14.63 -21.01 20.01
CA LYS A 337 -13.46 -21.50 20.74
C LYS A 337 -12.21 -20.81 20.21
N VAL A 338 -11.36 -20.29 21.10
CA VAL A 338 -9.99 -19.90 20.73
C VAL A 338 -9.22 -21.19 20.47
N LEU A 339 -8.85 -21.42 19.22
CA LEU A 339 -8.18 -22.64 18.78
C LEU A 339 -6.66 -22.48 18.81
N ILE A 340 -6.17 -21.33 18.36
CA ILE A 340 -4.74 -20.96 18.37
C ILE A 340 -4.64 -19.59 19.02
N GLU A 341 -3.63 -19.42 19.87
CA GLU A 341 -3.24 -18.14 20.47
C GLU A 341 -1.73 -17.95 20.30
N ASP A 342 -1.34 -16.75 19.89
CA ASP A 342 0.05 -16.37 19.64
C ASP A 342 0.30 -14.97 20.22
N THR A 343 1.21 -14.87 21.18
CA THR A 343 1.51 -13.64 21.91
C THR A 343 2.91 -13.17 21.58
N ASN A 344 3.03 -11.86 21.36
CA ASN A 344 4.29 -11.17 21.19
C ASN A 344 4.41 -9.98 22.15
N GLU A 345 5.52 -9.88 22.88
CA GLU A 345 5.80 -8.76 23.79
C GLU A 345 5.85 -7.41 23.07
N GLY A 346 6.28 -7.38 21.80
CA GLY A 346 6.25 -6.19 20.96
C GLY A 346 4.83 -5.84 20.51
N TYR A 347 4.47 -6.17 19.27
CA TYR A 347 3.09 -6.17 18.82
C TYR A 347 2.84 -7.35 17.89
N PHE A 348 1.60 -7.78 17.80
CA PHE A 348 1.20 -8.87 16.94
C PHE A 348 0.76 -8.38 15.56
N SER A 349 1.27 -9.03 14.51
CA SER A 349 0.86 -8.77 13.13
C SER A 349 0.79 -10.06 12.33
N PHE A 350 -0.32 -10.25 11.60
CA PHE A 350 -0.47 -11.30 10.60
C PHE A 350 0.26 -10.99 9.29
N VAL A 351 0.73 -9.76 9.14
CA VAL A 351 1.30 -9.23 7.91
C VAL A 351 2.76 -8.82 8.15
N PRO A 352 3.67 -9.08 7.21
CA PRO A 352 5.05 -8.61 7.32
C PRO A 352 5.16 -7.11 7.13
N TYR A 353 4.15 -6.48 6.52
CA TYR A 353 4.17 -5.06 6.24
C TYR A 353 2.76 -4.47 6.04
N SER A 354 2.64 -3.15 6.20
CA SER A 354 1.37 -2.45 6.37
C SER A 354 0.47 -2.44 5.11
N HIS A 355 0.98 -2.80 3.93
CA HIS A 355 0.21 -2.89 2.68
C HIS A 355 0.10 -4.31 2.11
N LEU A 356 0.19 -5.33 2.97
CA LEU A 356 0.10 -6.74 2.56
C LEU A 356 -1.08 -7.45 3.21
N ARG A 357 -1.43 -8.59 2.63
CA ARG A 357 -2.45 -9.48 3.19
C ARG A 357 -1.81 -10.45 4.19
N PRO A 358 -2.58 -10.97 5.15
CA PRO A 358 -2.16 -12.01 6.09
C PRO A 358 -1.42 -13.17 5.41
N LEU A 359 -0.30 -13.60 6.00
CA LEU A 359 0.43 -14.80 5.57
C LEU A 359 -0.11 -16.04 6.29
N LEU A 360 -1.40 -16.31 6.10
CA LEU A 360 -2.07 -17.51 6.59
C LEU A 360 -2.39 -18.43 5.41
N THR A 361 -2.26 -19.75 5.58
CA THR A 361 -2.65 -20.70 4.52
C THR A 361 -3.19 -22.00 5.10
N VAL A 362 -4.45 -22.28 4.78
CA VAL A 362 -5.17 -23.49 5.21
C VAL A 362 -4.82 -24.64 4.29
N LEU A 363 -4.57 -25.81 4.87
CA LEU A 363 -4.38 -27.08 4.16
C LEU A 363 -5.60 -27.96 4.46
N PRO A 364 -6.69 -27.86 3.66
CA PRO A 364 -7.97 -28.47 4.00
C PRO A 364 -7.94 -30.01 3.98
N GLU A 365 -7.09 -30.62 3.16
CA GLU A 365 -7.01 -32.08 3.04
C GLU A 365 -6.41 -32.75 4.29
N THR A 366 -5.67 -31.98 5.10
CA THR A 366 -4.96 -32.47 6.27
C THR A 366 -5.39 -31.79 7.57
N ASP A 367 -6.39 -30.90 7.52
CA ASP A 367 -6.81 -30.04 8.63
C ASP A 367 -5.63 -29.32 9.28
N GLU A 368 -4.75 -28.72 8.47
CA GLU A 368 -3.60 -27.96 8.97
C GLU A 368 -3.70 -26.47 8.62
N LEU A 369 -3.01 -25.65 9.40
CA LEU A 369 -2.84 -24.22 9.13
C LEU A 369 -1.37 -23.84 9.18
N ILE A 370 -0.91 -23.20 8.12
CA ILE A 370 0.33 -22.46 8.10
C ILE A 370 0.07 -21.08 8.70
N TRP A 371 0.76 -20.79 9.79
CA TRP A 371 0.63 -19.59 10.61
C TRP A 371 1.89 -18.75 10.53
N TYR A 372 1.74 -17.45 10.32
CA TYR A 372 2.85 -16.49 10.33
C TYR A 372 2.99 -15.86 11.72
N SER A 373 4.21 -15.82 12.25
CA SER A 373 4.50 -15.20 13.53
C SER A 373 5.89 -14.57 13.56
N VAL A 374 6.05 -13.58 14.43
CA VAL A 374 7.31 -12.93 14.78
C VAL A 374 7.73 -13.23 16.23
N ARG A 375 7.09 -14.21 16.88
CA ARG A 375 7.23 -14.50 18.32
C ARG A 375 8.65 -14.80 18.82
N ASN A 376 9.57 -15.14 17.92
CA ASN A 376 10.98 -15.40 18.24
C ASN A 376 11.90 -14.25 17.78
N GLY A 377 11.34 -13.07 17.51
CA GLY A 377 12.04 -11.89 16.99
C GLY A 377 12.18 -11.87 15.46
N TRP A 378 11.88 -12.97 14.76
CA TRP A 378 12.02 -13.09 13.30
C TRP A 378 10.72 -13.58 12.63
N PRO A 379 10.33 -13.00 11.47
CA PRO A 379 9.21 -13.47 10.66
C PRO A 379 9.34 -14.93 10.17
N HIS A 380 8.54 -15.85 10.71
CA HIS A 380 8.57 -17.26 10.35
C HIS A 380 7.19 -17.94 10.24
N LEU A 381 7.20 -19.12 9.62
CA LEU A 381 6.03 -19.96 9.41
C LEU A 381 5.99 -21.14 10.39
N TYR A 382 4.79 -21.43 10.88
CA TYR A 382 4.50 -22.47 11.88
C TYR A 382 3.35 -23.33 11.39
N LEU A 383 3.42 -24.65 11.59
CA LEU A 383 2.36 -25.58 11.19
C LEU A 383 1.50 -25.96 12.40
N TYR A 384 0.21 -25.69 12.34
CA TYR A 384 -0.76 -26.05 13.37
C TYR A 384 -1.72 -27.12 12.88
N ASP A 385 -2.16 -27.98 13.79
CA ASP A 385 -3.26 -28.92 13.59
C ASP A 385 -4.58 -28.23 13.96
N LEU A 386 -5.52 -28.13 13.01
CA LEU A 386 -6.81 -27.46 13.21
C LEU A 386 -7.82 -28.30 14.02
N ASN A 387 -7.58 -29.59 14.20
CA ASN A 387 -8.46 -30.42 15.02
C ASN A 387 -8.22 -30.21 16.52
N SER A 388 -6.95 -30.10 16.92
CA SER A 388 -6.53 -29.92 18.31
C SER A 388 -6.20 -28.48 18.67
N GLY A 389 -5.75 -27.66 17.71
CA GLY A 389 -5.17 -26.34 17.94
C GLY A 389 -3.69 -26.37 18.34
N ASN A 390 -3.07 -27.55 18.36
CA ASN A 390 -1.69 -27.71 18.78
C ASN A 390 -0.72 -27.30 17.65
N LEU A 391 0.37 -26.64 18.03
CA LEU A 391 1.52 -26.46 17.16
C LEU A 391 2.13 -27.83 16.88
N LYS A 392 2.23 -28.22 15.59
CA LYS A 392 2.93 -29.43 15.18
C LYS A 392 4.45 -29.19 15.22
N HIS A 393 4.90 -28.17 14.50
CA HIS A 393 6.29 -27.72 14.48
C HIS A 393 6.43 -26.36 13.77
N GLN A 394 7.62 -25.77 13.88
CA GLN A 394 8.02 -24.58 13.13
C GLN A 394 8.53 -25.01 11.74
N ILE A 395 7.96 -24.45 10.67
CA ILE A 395 8.31 -24.80 9.28
C ILE A 395 9.62 -24.13 8.86
N THR A 396 9.86 -22.90 9.32
CA THR A 396 11.06 -22.13 8.99
C THR A 396 11.65 -21.50 10.24
N GLU A 397 12.98 -21.47 10.36
CA GLU A 397 13.69 -20.89 11.51
C GLU A 397 15.04 -20.27 11.12
N GLY A 398 15.54 -19.36 11.95
CA GLY A 398 16.88 -18.75 11.85
C GLY A 398 16.84 -17.23 12.00
N ASP A 399 18.01 -16.60 11.86
CA ASP A 399 18.14 -15.14 11.95
C ASP A 399 17.85 -14.46 10.59
N TRP A 400 16.66 -14.70 10.04
CA TRP A 400 16.23 -14.19 8.74
C TRP A 400 14.71 -14.15 8.61
N SER A 401 14.20 -13.39 7.64
CA SER A 401 12.76 -13.08 7.55
C SER A 401 12.06 -13.80 6.38
N VAL A 402 10.93 -14.47 6.64
CA VAL A 402 9.95 -14.82 5.61
C VAL A 402 9.20 -13.57 5.18
N ARG A 403 9.14 -13.31 3.87
CA ARG A 403 8.52 -12.13 3.27
C ARG A 403 7.15 -12.42 2.66
N ASN A 404 6.99 -13.60 2.09
CA ASN A 404 5.79 -13.96 1.36
C ASN A 404 5.68 -15.47 1.17
N ILE A 405 4.46 -15.98 1.02
CA ILE A 405 4.19 -17.32 0.50
C ILE A 405 3.72 -17.14 -0.94
N ILE A 406 4.49 -17.63 -1.90
CA ILE A 406 4.17 -17.52 -3.34
C ILE A 406 3.14 -18.58 -3.74
N HIS A 407 3.37 -19.82 -3.30
CA HIS A 407 2.59 -20.98 -3.72
C HIS A 407 2.65 -22.09 -2.67
N VAL A 408 1.60 -22.90 -2.61
CA VAL A 408 1.52 -24.10 -1.78
C VAL A 408 1.17 -25.28 -2.67
N ASP A 409 2.04 -26.28 -2.69
CA ASP A 409 1.82 -27.54 -3.36
C ASP A 409 1.40 -28.58 -2.33
N LEU A 410 0.10 -28.89 -2.30
CA LEU A 410 -0.47 -29.86 -1.36
C LEU A 410 0.03 -31.29 -1.62
N SER A 411 0.27 -31.64 -2.90
CA SER A 411 0.66 -32.98 -3.30
C SER A 411 2.10 -33.32 -2.90
N ARG A 412 2.99 -32.34 -3.01
CA ARG A 412 4.41 -32.47 -2.62
C ARG A 412 4.66 -32.04 -1.17
N ARG A 413 3.67 -31.42 -0.53
CA ARG A 413 3.77 -30.77 0.79
C ARG A 413 4.91 -29.77 0.82
N GLU A 414 4.89 -28.84 -0.14
CA GLU A 414 5.94 -27.83 -0.33
C GLU A 414 5.38 -26.42 -0.42
N LEU A 415 6.19 -25.45 0.01
CA LEU A 415 5.97 -24.02 -0.15
C LEU A 415 7.00 -23.46 -1.13
N LEU A 416 6.56 -22.54 -2.00
CA LEU A 416 7.45 -21.55 -2.59
C LEU A 416 7.29 -20.26 -1.79
N ILE A 417 8.39 -19.70 -1.29
CA ILE A 417 8.39 -18.52 -0.43
C ILE A 417 9.40 -17.48 -0.91
N GLN A 418 9.15 -16.23 -0.54
CA GLN A 418 10.17 -15.19 -0.58
C GLN A 418 10.78 -15.00 0.81
N THR A 419 12.10 -14.89 0.89
CA THR A 419 12.85 -14.69 2.14
C THR A 419 13.80 -13.52 2.01
N ALA A 420 14.21 -12.90 3.13
CA ALA A 420 15.24 -11.87 3.15
C ALA A 420 16.18 -12.05 4.35
N GLU A 421 17.31 -11.36 4.39
CA GLU A 421 18.33 -11.40 5.47
C GLU A 421 19.09 -12.73 5.62
N ARG A 422 18.68 -13.80 4.92
CA ARG A 422 19.28 -15.13 5.04
C ARG A 422 20.74 -15.22 4.59
N ILE A 423 21.14 -14.40 3.62
CA ILE A 423 22.52 -14.37 3.11
C ILE A 423 23.23 -13.12 3.63
N LYS A 424 24.28 -13.34 4.43
CA LYS A 424 25.09 -12.26 5.02
C LYS A 424 25.71 -11.37 3.95
N GLY A 425 25.70 -10.06 4.19
CA GLY A 425 26.32 -9.05 3.31
C GLY A 425 25.44 -8.63 2.13
N LYS A 426 24.23 -9.17 2.01
CA LYS A 426 23.22 -8.66 1.07
C LYS A 426 22.35 -7.60 1.71
N ASN A 427 21.81 -6.72 0.88
CA ASN A 427 20.80 -5.78 1.31
C ASN A 427 19.58 -6.55 1.89
N PRO A 428 19.18 -6.29 3.15
CA PRO A 428 18.14 -7.03 3.86
C PRO A 428 16.73 -6.79 3.27
N TYR A 429 16.59 -5.85 2.35
CA TYR A 429 15.35 -5.57 1.64
C TYR A 429 15.20 -6.37 0.34
N TYR A 430 16.27 -7.04 -0.13
CA TYR A 430 16.22 -7.91 -1.30
C TYR A 430 15.67 -9.29 -0.94
N CYS A 431 14.69 -9.73 -1.72
CA CYS A 431 14.00 -11.00 -1.56
C CYS A 431 14.65 -12.11 -2.40
N ASP A 432 15.05 -13.19 -1.73
CA ASP A 432 15.36 -14.48 -2.34
C ASP A 432 14.08 -15.25 -2.66
N ILE A 433 14.18 -16.27 -3.53
CA ILE A 433 13.14 -17.27 -3.76
C ILE A 433 13.64 -18.62 -3.24
N CYS A 434 12.87 -19.23 -2.34
CA CYS A 434 13.18 -20.54 -1.76
C CYS A 434 11.99 -21.50 -1.90
N ARG A 435 12.30 -22.79 -1.92
CA ARG A 435 11.34 -23.88 -1.72
C ARG A 435 11.54 -24.44 -0.31
N VAL A 436 10.45 -24.75 0.39
CA VAL A 436 10.48 -25.34 1.73
C VAL A 436 9.55 -26.53 1.79
N ASN A 437 10.01 -27.65 2.35
CA ASN A 437 9.12 -28.77 2.67
C ASN A 437 8.34 -28.46 3.97
N ILE A 438 7.02 -28.63 3.93
CA ILE A 438 6.12 -28.26 5.04
C ILE A 438 6.36 -29.13 6.27
N ASP A 439 6.67 -30.41 6.09
CA ASP A 439 6.73 -31.38 7.19
C ASP A 439 8.05 -31.39 7.95
N ASN A 440 9.16 -31.22 7.24
CA ASN A 440 10.49 -31.32 7.83
C ASN A 440 11.25 -29.98 7.87
N GLY A 441 10.71 -28.92 7.25
CA GLY A 441 11.31 -27.58 7.21
C GLY A 441 12.54 -27.45 6.31
N GLU A 442 12.86 -28.47 5.50
CA GLU A 442 14.01 -28.44 4.60
C GLU A 442 13.86 -27.32 3.57
N ILE A 443 14.80 -26.36 3.61
CA ILE A 443 14.83 -25.20 2.72
C ILE A 443 15.84 -25.42 1.58
N THR A 444 15.36 -25.27 0.35
CA THR A 444 16.17 -25.21 -0.87
C THR A 444 16.16 -23.78 -1.41
N THR A 445 17.32 -23.14 -1.52
CA THR A 445 17.45 -21.85 -2.24
C THR A 445 17.30 -22.09 -3.74
N LEU A 446 16.36 -21.41 -4.38
CA LEU A 446 16.17 -21.48 -5.84
C LEU A 446 16.86 -20.30 -6.53
N LEU A 447 16.70 -19.10 -5.98
CA LEU A 447 17.31 -17.90 -6.55
C LEU A 447 17.68 -16.92 -5.44
N SER A 448 18.95 -16.49 -5.44
CA SER A 448 19.46 -15.53 -4.46
C SER A 448 20.61 -14.73 -5.08
N THR A 449 20.34 -13.50 -5.50
CA THR A 449 21.36 -12.57 -6.03
C THR A 449 21.38 -11.26 -5.24
N ASP A 450 22.15 -10.27 -5.67
CA ASP A 450 22.12 -8.91 -5.14
C ASP A 450 21.13 -8.04 -5.93
N HIS A 451 19.86 -8.47 -5.96
CA HIS A 451 18.74 -7.76 -6.61
C HIS A 451 17.47 -8.03 -5.82
N GLU A 452 16.51 -7.11 -5.89
CA GLU A 452 15.15 -7.39 -5.47
C GLU A 452 14.46 -8.26 -6.53
N TYR A 453 13.77 -9.31 -6.08
CA TYR A 453 12.88 -10.11 -6.91
C TYR A 453 11.44 -9.92 -6.42
N VAL A 454 10.55 -9.55 -7.34
CA VAL A 454 9.11 -9.48 -7.09
C VAL A 454 8.45 -10.66 -7.78
N VAL A 455 7.90 -11.57 -6.97
CA VAL A 455 6.99 -12.61 -7.45
C VAL A 455 5.57 -12.19 -7.06
N LEU A 456 4.68 -12.15 -8.04
CA LEU A 456 3.30 -11.75 -7.79
C LEU A 456 2.54 -12.90 -7.14
N ASP A 457 1.73 -12.58 -6.15
CA ASP A 457 0.66 -13.42 -5.63
C ASP A 457 -0.42 -12.48 -5.10
N GLY A 458 -1.57 -12.99 -4.66
CA GLY A 458 -2.65 -12.15 -4.13
C GLY A 458 -2.23 -11.31 -2.91
N ARG A 459 -1.07 -11.57 -2.31
CA ARG A 459 -0.52 -10.93 -1.09
C ARG A 459 0.72 -10.08 -1.37
N SER A 460 1.25 -10.08 -2.59
CA SER A 460 2.49 -9.40 -2.98
C SER A 460 2.34 -7.87 -2.97
N ARG A 461 3.43 -7.15 -2.70
CA ARG A 461 3.50 -5.67 -2.59
C ARG A 461 3.09 -4.93 -3.87
N VAL A 462 3.11 -5.61 -5.00
CA VAL A 462 2.84 -5.04 -6.33
C VAL A 462 1.53 -5.61 -6.93
N SER A 463 0.83 -6.48 -6.20
CA SER A 463 -0.38 -7.18 -6.67
C SER A 463 -1.63 -6.30 -6.78
N SER A 464 -1.63 -5.11 -6.17
CA SER A 464 -2.75 -4.16 -6.20
C SER A 464 -3.11 -3.69 -7.61
N PHE A 465 -2.17 -3.74 -8.56
CA PHE A 465 -2.39 -3.35 -9.95
C PHE A 465 -3.08 -4.44 -10.79
N ASP A 466 -3.00 -5.71 -10.38
CA ASP A 466 -3.74 -6.83 -10.99
C ASP A 466 -3.91 -7.99 -9.99
N ALA A 467 -5.04 -7.99 -9.28
CA ALA A 467 -5.31 -8.92 -8.19
C ALA A 467 -5.50 -10.39 -8.63
N LYS A 468 -5.67 -10.67 -9.93
CA LYS A 468 -5.84 -12.04 -10.47
C LYS A 468 -4.51 -12.67 -10.88
N SER A 469 -3.47 -11.85 -11.11
CA SER A 469 -2.15 -12.33 -11.51
C SER A 469 -1.49 -13.23 -10.45
N ARG A 470 -0.74 -14.24 -10.88
CA ARG A 470 -0.03 -15.20 -10.02
C ARG A 470 1.33 -15.54 -10.63
N GLY A 471 2.40 -15.29 -9.90
CA GLY A 471 3.78 -15.52 -10.34
C GLY A 471 4.14 -16.99 -10.45
N ALA A 472 3.61 -17.87 -9.61
CA ALA A 472 3.85 -19.31 -9.72
C ALA A 472 2.74 -20.04 -10.50
N SER A 473 3.15 -21.02 -11.32
CA SER A 473 2.23 -21.95 -11.98
C SER A 473 1.42 -22.77 -10.98
N CYS A 474 0.22 -23.19 -11.35
CA CYS A 474 -0.62 -24.08 -10.53
C CYS A 474 0.06 -25.39 -10.14
N THR A 475 1.02 -25.86 -10.94
CA THR A 475 1.80 -27.09 -10.69
C THR A 475 3.02 -26.86 -9.78
N GLY A 476 3.33 -25.62 -9.42
CA GLY A 476 4.55 -25.25 -8.70
C GLY A 476 5.86 -25.53 -9.47
N ASN A 477 5.81 -25.75 -10.78
CA ASN A 477 6.99 -26.06 -11.60
C ASN A 477 7.65 -24.83 -12.23
N TYR A 478 6.96 -23.69 -12.30
CA TYR A 478 7.46 -22.49 -12.96
C TYR A 478 7.14 -21.24 -12.14
N ILE A 479 8.05 -20.27 -12.22
CA ILE A 479 7.95 -18.99 -11.51
C ILE A 479 8.21 -17.85 -12.49
N VAL A 480 7.27 -16.92 -12.58
CA VAL A 480 7.44 -15.63 -13.22
C VAL A 480 7.82 -14.63 -12.13
N THR A 481 8.99 -14.02 -12.28
CA THR A 481 9.53 -13.03 -11.34
C THR A 481 9.98 -11.81 -12.11
N THR A 482 9.96 -10.65 -11.47
CA THR A 482 10.61 -9.45 -12.01
C THR A 482 11.75 -9.04 -11.09
N ARG A 483 12.95 -8.89 -11.66
CA ARG A 483 14.14 -8.48 -10.92
C ARG A 483 14.47 -7.02 -11.18
N SER A 484 14.91 -6.31 -10.15
CA SER A 484 15.46 -4.95 -10.28
C SER A 484 16.31 -4.57 -9.07
N ARG A 485 17.07 -3.48 -9.20
CA ARG A 485 17.53 -2.66 -8.09
C ARG A 485 17.09 -1.22 -8.34
N ALA A 486 17.18 -0.36 -7.32
CA ALA A 486 16.91 1.07 -7.47
C ALA A 486 17.71 1.71 -8.63
N ASP A 487 18.92 1.22 -8.89
CA ASP A 487 19.85 1.70 -9.92
C ASP A 487 19.75 0.95 -11.27
N GLU A 488 18.79 0.03 -11.44
CA GLU A 488 18.65 -0.77 -12.65
C GLU A 488 17.23 -0.79 -13.21
N LEU A 489 17.09 -1.01 -14.52
CA LEU A 489 15.77 -1.22 -15.15
C LEU A 489 15.23 -2.63 -14.85
N PRO A 490 13.93 -2.78 -14.58
CA PRO A 490 13.34 -4.09 -14.32
C PRO A 490 13.46 -5.07 -15.49
N VAL A 491 13.66 -6.35 -15.18
CA VAL A 491 13.64 -7.46 -16.13
C VAL A 491 12.75 -8.57 -15.61
N SER A 492 11.73 -8.96 -16.37
CA SER A 492 10.83 -10.06 -16.04
C SER A 492 11.35 -11.37 -16.64
N LEU A 493 11.43 -12.39 -15.81
CA LEU A 493 12.01 -13.70 -16.13
C LEU A 493 10.98 -14.81 -15.87
N LEU A 494 11.01 -15.83 -16.72
CA LEU A 494 10.43 -17.14 -16.44
C LEU A 494 11.54 -18.05 -15.92
N LEU A 495 11.34 -18.62 -14.73
CA LEU A 495 12.22 -19.59 -14.09
C LEU A 495 11.58 -20.98 -14.11
N ASP A 496 12.42 -22.01 -14.14
CA ASP A 496 11.98 -23.38 -13.86
C ASP A 496 11.91 -23.66 -12.35
N ARG A 497 11.61 -24.92 -12.02
CA ARG A 497 11.45 -25.41 -10.65
C ARG A 497 12.74 -25.40 -9.84
N GLN A 498 13.89 -25.40 -10.50
CA GLN A 498 15.21 -25.33 -9.90
C GLN A 498 15.65 -23.87 -9.69
N GLY A 499 14.91 -22.90 -10.23
CA GLY A 499 15.23 -21.48 -10.17
C GLY A 499 16.07 -21.00 -11.36
N GLU A 500 16.30 -21.86 -12.35
CA GLU A 500 17.10 -21.50 -13.52
C GLU A 500 16.26 -20.67 -14.51
N PRO A 501 16.82 -19.57 -15.05
CA PRO A 501 16.11 -18.73 -16.01
C PRO A 501 15.93 -19.47 -17.35
N LEU A 502 14.67 -19.63 -17.75
CA LEU A 502 14.30 -20.25 -19.02
C LEU A 502 14.14 -19.24 -20.15
N MET A 503 13.64 -18.05 -19.84
CA MET A 503 13.33 -17.00 -20.81
C MET A 503 13.26 -15.64 -20.13
N GLU A 504 13.75 -14.61 -20.82
CA GLU A 504 13.38 -13.22 -20.54
C GLU A 504 12.03 -12.92 -21.19
N LEU A 505 11.06 -12.51 -20.37
CA LEU A 505 9.71 -12.20 -20.84
C LEU A 505 9.64 -10.77 -21.36
N GLU A 506 10.12 -9.82 -20.56
CA GLU A 506 10.18 -8.39 -20.88
C GLU A 506 11.37 -7.72 -20.19
N GLN A 507 11.91 -6.70 -20.85
CA GLN A 507 12.81 -5.73 -20.26
C GLN A 507 12.12 -4.36 -20.24
N ALA A 508 12.15 -3.69 -19.10
CA ALA A 508 11.58 -2.36 -18.97
C ALA A 508 12.29 -1.37 -19.88
N THR A 509 11.53 -0.45 -20.46
CA THR A 509 12.09 0.61 -21.31
C THR A 509 11.65 1.97 -20.82
N LEU A 510 12.52 2.96 -21.00
CA LEU A 510 12.23 4.36 -20.68
C LEU A 510 12.08 5.17 -21.95
N SER A 511 11.10 6.07 -21.98
CA SER A 511 10.95 7.06 -23.04
C SER A 511 10.23 8.31 -22.51
N GLY A 512 10.69 9.49 -22.90
CA GLY A 512 10.14 10.75 -22.41
C GLY A 512 10.65 11.21 -21.04
N MET A 513 11.59 10.49 -20.42
CA MET A 513 12.32 10.97 -19.24
C MET A 513 13.12 12.24 -19.58
N PRO A 514 13.40 13.11 -18.59
CA PRO A 514 14.27 14.25 -18.83
C PRO A 514 15.63 13.84 -19.39
N LYS A 515 16.22 14.71 -20.20
CA LYS A 515 17.54 14.48 -20.77
C LYS A 515 18.56 14.35 -19.62
N ASP A 516 19.47 13.39 -19.75
CA ASP A 516 20.54 13.11 -18.78
C ASP A 516 20.05 12.66 -17.39
N TRP A 517 18.76 12.35 -17.25
CA TRP A 517 18.23 11.74 -16.04
C TRP A 517 18.85 10.36 -15.81
N SER A 518 19.24 10.09 -14.57
CA SER A 518 19.84 8.83 -14.14
C SER A 518 19.00 8.16 -13.06
N LEU A 519 19.07 6.82 -13.03
CA LEU A 519 18.56 6.04 -11.91
C LEU A 519 19.31 6.42 -10.61
N PRO A 520 18.64 6.35 -9.45
CA PRO A 520 19.25 6.70 -8.18
C PRO A 520 20.23 5.63 -7.69
N GLU A 521 21.10 5.98 -6.75
CA GLU A 521 22.16 5.10 -6.24
C GLU A 521 21.80 4.52 -4.86
N PRO A 522 21.72 3.19 -4.68
CA PRO A 522 21.59 2.57 -3.37
C PRO A 522 22.91 2.65 -2.59
N VAL A 523 22.84 2.91 -1.29
CA VAL A 523 24.00 3.08 -0.40
C VAL A 523 23.77 2.37 0.93
N MET A 524 24.76 1.60 1.37
CA MET A 524 24.79 1.00 2.72
C MET A 524 25.65 1.84 3.68
N LEU A 525 25.15 2.04 4.89
CA LEU A 525 25.72 2.88 5.95
C LEU A 525 25.57 2.20 7.31
N LYS A 526 26.19 2.77 8.34
CA LYS A 526 25.95 2.39 9.74
C LYS A 526 24.94 3.30 10.43
N GLY A 527 24.10 2.72 11.28
CA GLY A 527 23.23 3.44 12.20
C GLY A 527 24.03 4.25 13.23
N ALA A 528 23.32 5.03 14.04
CA ALA A 528 23.95 5.82 15.11
C ALA A 528 24.57 4.98 16.22
N ASP A 529 24.31 3.67 16.24
CA ASP A 529 25.00 2.70 17.10
C ASP A 529 26.36 2.25 16.55
N ASP A 530 26.73 2.64 15.33
CA ASP A 530 27.94 2.18 14.60
C ASP A 530 27.97 0.65 14.32
N GLU A 531 26.86 -0.04 14.60
CA GLU A 531 26.77 -1.50 14.51
C GLU A 531 25.78 -1.93 13.43
N THR A 532 24.58 -1.35 13.42
CA THR A 532 23.47 -1.77 12.57
C THR A 532 23.67 -1.26 11.15
N ASP A 533 23.60 -2.16 10.15
CA ASP A 533 23.53 -1.76 8.75
C ASP A 533 22.17 -1.11 8.45
N ILE A 534 22.24 0.10 7.90
CA ILE A 534 21.10 0.87 7.39
C ILE A 534 21.30 1.17 5.91
N TYR A 535 20.21 1.32 5.17
CA TYR A 535 20.23 1.38 3.71
C TYR A 535 19.51 2.63 3.24
N ALA A 536 20.05 3.27 2.21
CA ALA A 536 19.54 4.50 1.66
C ALA A 536 19.58 4.49 0.14
N VAL A 537 18.87 5.42 -0.49
CA VAL A 537 18.94 5.69 -1.92
C VAL A 537 19.17 7.19 -2.11
N ILE A 538 20.19 7.53 -2.90
CA ILE A 538 20.59 8.89 -3.24
C ILE A 538 20.06 9.24 -4.63
N PHE A 539 19.33 10.34 -4.72
CA PHE A 539 18.82 10.91 -5.96
C PHE A 539 19.61 12.17 -6.28
N ARG A 540 20.09 12.27 -7.53
CA ARG A 540 20.84 13.41 -8.05
C ARG A 540 20.05 14.07 -9.17
N PRO A 541 20.14 15.41 -9.33
CA PRO A 541 19.48 16.10 -10.43
C PRO A 541 20.03 15.66 -11.79
N SER A 542 19.22 15.76 -12.84
CA SER A 542 19.67 15.49 -14.23
C SER A 542 20.85 16.37 -14.69
N ASN A 543 21.05 17.56 -14.10
CA ASN A 543 22.19 18.45 -14.38
C ASN A 543 23.33 18.33 -13.35
N PHE A 544 23.43 17.18 -12.66
CA PHE A 544 24.41 16.95 -11.61
C PHE A 544 25.86 17.08 -12.11
N SER A 545 26.67 17.77 -11.31
CA SER A 545 28.12 17.75 -11.33
C SER A 545 28.66 17.53 -9.93
N ALA A 546 29.67 16.66 -9.79
CA ALA A 546 30.35 16.39 -8.53
C ALA A 546 31.23 17.55 -8.04
N ASP A 547 31.52 18.54 -8.90
CA ASP A 547 32.31 19.73 -8.57
C ASP A 547 31.51 20.81 -7.82
N ASN A 548 30.18 20.65 -7.77
CA ASN A 548 29.27 21.58 -7.11
C ASN A 548 28.99 21.20 -5.64
N SER A 549 28.34 22.11 -4.90
CA SER A 549 27.87 21.88 -3.53
C SER A 549 26.36 22.07 -3.45
N TYR A 550 25.64 21.04 -3.04
CA TYR A 550 24.18 20.97 -3.05
C TYR A 550 23.61 20.90 -1.63
N PRO A 551 22.51 21.62 -1.33
CA PRO A 551 21.71 21.33 -0.15
C PRO A 551 21.16 19.89 -0.20
N VAL A 552 21.01 19.29 0.98
CA VAL A 552 20.55 17.91 1.13
C VAL A 552 19.14 17.91 1.68
N VAL A 553 18.26 17.07 1.14
CA VAL A 553 16.90 16.87 1.63
C VAL A 553 16.70 15.41 2.00
N ASP A 554 16.45 15.16 3.29
CA ASP A 554 15.91 13.87 3.75
C ASP A 554 14.43 13.78 3.40
N ILE A 555 14.04 12.67 2.79
CA ILE A 555 12.67 12.42 2.32
C ILE A 555 12.11 11.25 3.11
N THR A 556 11.00 11.52 3.79
CA THR A 556 10.25 10.51 4.52
C THR A 556 8.84 10.38 3.94
N TYR A 557 8.38 9.14 3.72
CA TYR A 557 7.00 8.83 3.33
C TYR A 557 6.51 7.63 4.16
N PRO A 558 5.27 7.63 4.69
CA PRO A 558 4.76 6.55 5.53
C PRO A 558 4.76 5.24 4.77
N GLY A 559 5.39 4.24 5.38
CA GLY A 559 5.13 2.89 4.93
C GLY A 559 5.62 2.56 3.52
N LEU A 560 6.49 3.36 2.92
CA LEU A 560 7.20 2.91 1.74
C LEU A 560 8.65 2.90 2.11
N THR A 561 9.19 1.68 2.17
CA THR A 561 10.62 1.54 2.36
C THR A 561 11.35 2.27 1.25
N THR A 562 12.54 2.77 1.56
CA THR A 562 13.57 3.15 0.59
C THR A 562 13.54 2.17 -0.58
N PRO A 563 13.47 2.66 -1.84
CA PRO A 563 13.29 1.79 -2.99
C PRO A 563 14.35 0.68 -3.04
N ALA A 564 13.93 -0.57 -2.89
CA ALA A 564 14.80 -1.74 -3.09
C ALA A 564 14.89 -2.07 -4.59
N GLY A 565 13.75 -2.10 -5.28
CA GLY A 565 13.63 -2.17 -6.73
C GLY A 565 13.38 -0.79 -7.37
N SER A 566 13.08 -0.78 -8.67
CA SER A 566 12.79 0.44 -9.44
C SER A 566 11.37 0.44 -10.05
N PHE A 567 10.83 1.64 -10.29
CA PHE A 567 9.49 1.87 -10.82
C PHE A 567 8.42 1.04 -10.08
N SER A 568 7.54 0.32 -10.80
CA SER A 568 6.48 -0.49 -10.19
C SER A 568 6.99 -1.66 -9.33
N ASN A 569 8.28 -2.05 -9.41
CA ASN A 569 8.84 -3.13 -8.58
C ASN A 569 9.25 -2.64 -7.20
N ALA A 570 9.40 -1.34 -6.99
CA ALA A 570 9.62 -0.80 -5.67
C ALA A 570 8.32 -0.87 -4.84
N THR A 571 8.45 -0.92 -3.52
CA THR A 571 7.32 -0.84 -2.58
C THR A 571 6.41 0.35 -2.93
N GLY A 572 5.09 0.14 -2.91
CA GLY A 572 4.11 1.18 -3.26
C GLY A 572 4.08 1.56 -4.73
N GLY A 573 4.57 0.70 -5.63
CA GLY A 573 4.55 0.96 -7.07
C GLY A 573 5.51 2.06 -7.53
N GLY A 574 6.55 2.36 -6.75
CA GLY A 574 7.57 3.35 -7.13
C GLY A 574 7.34 4.76 -6.60
N VAL A 575 6.34 5.00 -5.76
CA VAL A 575 6.04 6.33 -5.19
C VAL A 575 7.28 6.98 -4.55
N GLY A 576 8.02 6.25 -3.72
CA GLY A 576 9.24 6.77 -3.07
C GLY A 576 10.35 7.16 -4.08
N MET A 577 10.45 6.44 -5.19
CA MET A 577 11.41 6.75 -6.27
C MET A 577 11.06 8.07 -6.97
N TYR A 578 9.78 8.28 -7.29
CA TYR A 578 9.35 9.50 -7.97
C TYR A 578 9.37 10.73 -7.06
N ILE A 579 9.05 10.58 -5.76
CA ILE A 579 9.20 11.67 -4.79
C ILE A 579 10.67 12.08 -4.71
N GLY A 580 11.59 11.12 -4.52
CA GLY A 580 13.03 11.36 -4.50
C GLY A 580 13.54 12.07 -5.75
N ALA A 581 13.16 11.57 -6.92
CA ALA A 581 13.50 12.17 -8.20
C ALA A 581 12.94 13.60 -8.35
N SER A 582 11.69 13.85 -7.92
CA SER A 582 11.08 15.18 -8.04
C SER A 582 11.82 16.25 -7.22
N ILE A 583 12.25 15.91 -6.00
CA ILE A 583 13.04 16.81 -5.16
C ILE A 583 14.44 17.00 -5.72
N ALA A 584 15.07 15.92 -6.21
CA ALA A 584 16.39 16.01 -6.82
C ALA A 584 16.41 16.98 -8.01
N GLU A 585 15.40 16.92 -8.89
CA GLU A 585 15.33 17.77 -10.09
C GLU A 585 15.25 19.28 -9.80
N LEU A 586 14.85 19.68 -8.59
CA LEU A 586 14.91 21.09 -8.15
C LEU A 586 16.35 21.59 -7.92
N GLY A 587 17.34 20.69 -7.88
CA GLY A 587 18.75 20.97 -7.60
C GLY A 587 19.18 20.62 -6.17
N PHE A 588 18.49 19.69 -5.52
CA PHE A 588 18.87 19.13 -4.23
C PHE A 588 19.54 17.76 -4.40
N ILE A 589 20.31 17.34 -3.40
CA ILE A 589 20.59 15.92 -3.21
C ILE A 589 19.48 15.37 -2.30
N ALA A 590 18.62 14.54 -2.88
CA ALA A 590 17.53 13.91 -2.16
C ALA A 590 17.97 12.53 -1.65
N VAL A 591 17.65 12.23 -0.39
CA VAL A 591 17.99 10.96 0.26
C VAL A 591 16.74 10.37 0.89
N SER A 592 16.49 9.09 0.62
CA SER A 592 15.53 8.27 1.36
C SER A 592 16.30 7.19 2.11
N MET A 593 15.99 6.92 3.36
CA MET A 593 16.79 6.05 4.23
C MET A 593 15.92 5.17 5.13
N GLU A 594 16.22 3.88 5.16
CA GLU A 594 15.72 2.93 6.15
C GLU A 594 16.54 3.00 7.42
N THR A 595 15.91 3.39 8.51
CA THR A 595 16.56 3.48 9.83
C THR A 595 16.01 2.43 10.78
N ARG A 596 16.69 2.19 11.90
CA ARG A 596 16.08 1.44 13.02
C ARG A 596 14.75 2.11 13.40
N GLY A 597 13.75 1.31 13.72
CA GLY A 597 12.35 1.70 13.85
C GLY A 597 11.55 1.60 12.55
N GLY A 598 12.22 1.40 11.40
CA GLY A 598 11.59 1.10 10.11
C GLY A 598 11.06 -0.34 10.03
N VAL A 599 10.51 -0.71 8.88
CA VAL A 599 9.79 -1.99 8.70
C VAL A 599 10.63 -3.04 7.99
N LEU A 600 10.06 -4.24 7.85
CA LEU A 600 10.64 -5.31 7.04
C LEU A 600 12.03 -5.70 7.52
N ARG A 601 12.26 -5.78 8.82
CA ARG A 601 13.47 -6.35 9.42
C ARG A 601 13.03 -7.22 10.61
N ASN A 602 13.97 -7.76 11.36
CA ASN A 602 13.66 -8.38 12.65
C ASN A 602 12.95 -7.41 13.61
N GLU A 603 12.31 -7.98 14.62
CA GLU A 603 11.55 -7.26 15.63
C GLU A 603 12.38 -6.19 16.34
N THR A 604 13.62 -6.48 16.76
CA THR A 604 14.47 -5.50 17.45
C THR A 604 14.72 -4.26 16.59
N PHE A 605 14.95 -4.45 15.28
CA PHE A 605 15.08 -3.34 14.35
C PHE A 605 13.77 -2.58 14.23
N MET A 606 12.64 -3.27 14.03
CA MET A 606 11.33 -2.63 13.83
C MET A 606 10.80 -1.93 15.07
N THR A 607 11.18 -2.40 16.25
CA THR A 607 10.64 -1.89 17.52
C THR A 607 11.47 -0.78 18.16
N TYR A 608 12.63 -0.46 17.58
CA TYR A 608 13.49 0.62 18.06
C TYR A 608 12.77 1.98 18.02
N GLN A 609 12.95 2.76 19.09
CA GLN A 609 12.38 4.10 19.24
C GLN A 609 13.49 5.13 19.43
N ASP A 610 13.40 6.22 18.67
CA ASP A 610 14.22 7.40 18.93
C ASP A 610 13.82 7.99 20.29
N PRO A 611 14.72 8.03 21.29
CA PRO A 611 14.39 8.42 22.66
C PRO A 611 13.97 9.89 22.80
N LYS A 612 14.17 10.74 21.78
CA LYS A 612 13.72 12.14 21.80
C LYS A 612 12.31 12.34 21.25
N ILE A 613 11.71 11.33 20.64
CA ILE A 613 10.43 11.46 19.96
C ILE A 613 9.33 10.90 20.86
N PRO A 614 8.43 11.74 21.42
CA PRO A 614 7.42 11.34 22.39
C PRO A 614 6.16 10.83 21.70
N ILE A 615 6.30 10.19 20.54
CA ILE A 615 5.22 9.47 19.89
C ILE A 615 5.58 8.01 19.97
N GLY A 616 4.58 7.20 20.29
CA GLY A 616 4.74 5.78 20.11
C GLY A 616 5.09 5.34 18.69
N ASN A 617 5.37 4.05 18.49
CA ASN A 617 5.79 3.52 17.20
C ASN A 617 4.74 3.71 16.10
N PHE A 618 4.80 4.87 15.46
CA PHE A 618 4.48 5.02 14.06
C PHE A 618 5.77 4.60 13.32
N ASP A 619 5.89 3.29 13.07
CA ASP A 619 7.06 2.52 12.64
C ASP A 619 7.91 3.08 11.46
N TYR A 620 8.42 4.33 11.42
CA TYR A 620 8.95 4.84 10.13
C TYR A 620 10.07 5.88 10.18
N TYR A 621 10.64 6.25 11.33
CA TYR A 621 11.73 7.23 11.33
C TYR A 621 12.55 7.26 12.62
N ASN A 622 13.86 7.43 12.47
CA ASN A 622 14.82 7.64 13.55
C ASN A 622 15.85 8.68 13.10
N HIS A 623 15.76 9.88 13.67
CA HIS A 623 16.61 11.00 13.28
C HIS A 623 18.08 10.76 13.63
N LEU A 624 18.39 9.98 14.68
CA LEU A 624 19.77 9.64 15.02
C LEU A 624 20.45 8.90 13.87
N ASP A 625 19.79 7.89 13.32
CA ASP A 625 20.30 7.09 12.20
C ASP A 625 20.37 7.91 10.92
N GLN A 626 19.37 8.74 10.64
CA GLN A 626 19.39 9.66 9.49
C GLN A 626 20.59 10.61 9.55
N ILE A 627 20.82 11.25 10.69
CA ILE A 627 21.96 12.16 10.91
C ILE A 627 23.29 11.41 10.75
N ALA A 628 23.42 10.22 11.35
CA ALA A 628 24.62 9.40 11.24
C ALA A 628 24.90 8.97 9.79
N GLY A 629 23.85 8.57 9.07
CA GLY A 629 23.93 8.17 7.67
C GLY A 629 24.33 9.33 6.75
N LEU A 630 23.70 10.50 6.91
CA LEU A 630 24.03 11.70 6.12
C LEU A 630 25.47 12.18 6.35
N LYS A 631 26.00 12.08 7.58
CA LYS A 631 27.42 12.36 7.88
C LYS A 631 28.38 11.41 7.17
N GLN A 632 28.06 10.12 7.15
CA GLN A 632 28.85 9.14 6.40
C GLN A 632 28.77 9.39 4.89
N MET A 633 27.58 9.71 4.37
CA MET A 633 27.41 10.05 2.95
C MET A 633 28.23 11.28 2.56
N ALA A 634 28.19 12.37 3.33
CA ALA A 634 28.98 13.57 3.01
C ALA A 634 30.50 13.33 3.03
N THR A 635 30.97 12.33 3.78
CA THR A 635 32.37 11.89 3.74
C THR A 635 32.70 11.19 2.42
N ARG A 636 31.77 10.39 1.89
CA ARG A 636 31.91 9.68 0.60
C ARG A 636 31.65 10.59 -0.60
N TYR A 637 30.78 11.59 -0.42
CA TYR A 637 30.23 12.45 -1.45
C TYR A 637 30.38 13.93 -1.03
N PRO A 638 31.54 14.55 -1.31
CA PRO A 638 31.86 15.90 -0.83
C PRO A 638 30.95 17.02 -1.34
N TYR A 639 30.17 16.75 -2.39
CA TYR A 639 29.17 17.68 -2.92
C TYR A 639 27.94 17.85 -2.01
N MET A 640 27.76 17.00 -0.99
CA MET A 640 26.65 17.09 -0.03
C MET A 640 26.94 18.11 1.06
N ASP A 641 26.21 19.22 1.07
CA ASP A 641 26.39 20.30 2.05
C ASP A 641 25.56 20.08 3.32
N LEU A 642 26.21 19.56 4.36
CA LEU A 642 25.55 19.35 5.65
C LEU A 642 25.30 20.62 6.47
N ASN A 643 25.69 21.81 6.00
CA ASN A 643 25.23 23.06 6.59
C ASN A 643 23.82 23.44 6.11
N ARG A 644 23.37 22.86 4.99
CA ARG A 644 22.06 23.11 4.38
C ARG A 644 21.29 21.79 4.25
N VAL A 645 20.91 21.21 5.39
CA VAL A 645 20.06 20.00 5.44
C VAL A 645 18.62 20.37 5.73
N GLY A 646 17.71 19.93 4.86
CA GLY A 646 16.27 19.98 5.07
C GLY A 646 15.65 18.59 5.22
N VAL A 647 14.40 18.58 5.63
CA VAL A 647 13.58 17.37 5.75
C VAL A 647 12.21 17.63 5.14
N CYS A 648 11.80 16.77 4.21
CA CYS A 648 10.50 16.83 3.55
C CYS A 648 9.73 15.55 3.84
N THR A 649 8.54 15.71 4.43
CA THR A 649 7.67 14.58 4.74
C THR A 649 6.36 14.72 3.99
N ILE A 650 5.95 13.62 3.36
CA ILE A 650 4.69 13.52 2.63
C ILE A 650 3.88 12.38 3.24
N GLY A 651 2.64 12.64 3.62
CA GLY A 651 1.74 11.66 4.24
C GLY A 651 1.85 11.66 5.77
N THR A 652 1.42 10.57 6.39
CA THR A 652 1.16 10.49 7.85
C THR A 652 2.39 10.54 8.75
N VAL A 653 3.63 10.36 8.27
CA VAL A 653 4.82 10.44 9.13
C VAL A 653 5.10 11.90 9.51
N PRO A 654 5.51 12.21 10.75
CA PRO A 654 5.83 13.58 11.16
C PRO A 654 7.34 13.86 11.26
N SER A 655 8.14 13.34 10.32
CA SER A 655 9.61 13.46 10.34
C SER A 655 10.08 14.91 10.26
N ALA A 656 9.48 15.76 9.43
CA ALA A 656 9.84 17.17 9.34
C ALA A 656 9.54 17.97 10.61
N LEU A 657 8.41 17.68 11.28
CA LEU A 657 8.05 18.30 12.56
C LEU A 657 9.07 17.92 13.63
N THR A 658 9.33 16.62 13.78
CA THR A 658 10.24 16.09 14.80
C THR A 658 11.70 16.43 14.54
N GLY A 659 12.12 16.52 13.27
CA GLY A 659 13.47 16.94 12.90
C GLY A 659 13.76 18.37 13.36
N LEU A 660 12.85 19.32 13.11
CA LEU A 660 13.05 20.72 13.51
C LEU A 660 12.79 21.01 15.00
N MET A 661 12.09 20.11 15.70
CA MET A 661 11.77 20.28 17.12
C MET A 661 12.70 19.50 18.06
N ALA A 662 13.14 18.29 17.67
CA ALA A 662 14.02 17.46 18.51
C ALA A 662 15.49 17.49 18.07
N TYR A 663 15.76 17.83 16.79
CA TYR A 663 17.10 17.88 16.20
C TYR A 663 17.38 19.19 15.41
N PRO A 664 17.01 20.38 15.94
CA PRO A 664 17.14 21.67 15.24
C PRO A 664 18.57 22.04 14.84
N ASP A 665 19.58 21.53 15.55
CA ASP A 665 20.99 21.83 15.25
C ASP A 665 21.44 21.21 13.93
N PHE A 666 20.77 20.17 13.44
CA PHE A 666 21.09 19.52 12.18
C PHE A 666 20.17 19.97 11.06
N PHE A 667 18.86 19.85 11.24
CA PHE A 667 17.88 20.20 10.22
C PHE A 667 17.54 21.70 10.25
N LYS A 668 17.57 22.36 9.08
CA LYS A 668 17.40 23.81 8.94
C LYS A 668 16.03 24.21 8.43
N VAL A 669 15.47 23.40 7.54
CA VAL A 669 14.18 23.65 6.88
C VAL A 669 13.37 22.36 6.85
N GLY A 670 12.11 22.44 7.27
CA GLY A 670 11.17 21.34 7.30
C GLY A 670 9.94 21.66 6.47
N VAL A 671 9.49 20.70 5.66
CA VAL A 671 8.16 20.74 5.02
C VAL A 671 7.40 19.49 5.44
N SER A 672 6.27 19.69 6.10
CA SER A 672 5.39 18.62 6.58
C SER A 672 4.08 18.66 5.82
N VAL A 673 3.77 17.62 5.04
CA VAL A 673 2.55 17.52 4.22
C VAL A 673 1.66 16.40 4.76
N ASN A 674 0.48 16.71 5.27
CA ASN A 674 -0.52 15.76 5.82
C ASN A 674 -0.02 14.87 6.98
N ALA A 675 0.97 15.34 7.74
CA ALA A 675 1.56 14.57 8.84
C ALA A 675 0.61 14.36 10.02
N LEU A 676 0.67 13.17 10.62
CA LEU A 676 -0.03 12.85 11.86
C LEU A 676 0.81 13.32 13.05
N SER A 677 0.53 14.53 13.57
CA SER A 677 1.24 15.06 14.75
C SER A 677 0.65 14.59 16.09
N ASP A 678 -0.54 13.98 16.08
CA ASP A 678 -1.24 13.52 17.28
C ASP A 678 -1.97 12.18 17.00
N MET A 679 -1.41 11.07 17.49
CA MET A 679 -1.96 9.73 17.26
C MET A 679 -3.37 9.53 17.81
N ARG A 680 -3.79 10.35 18.78
CA ARG A 680 -5.14 10.24 19.36
C ARG A 680 -6.23 10.53 18.34
N LEU A 681 -5.90 11.21 17.23
CA LEU A 681 -6.81 11.56 16.15
C LEU A 681 -6.64 10.66 14.91
N PHE A 682 -6.07 9.47 15.08
CA PHE A 682 -5.95 8.49 13.99
C PHE A 682 -7.02 7.40 14.11
N GLY A 683 -8.00 7.45 13.21
CA GLY A 683 -9.23 6.62 13.31
C GLY A 683 -8.98 5.11 13.26
N MET A 684 -7.88 4.70 12.61
CA MET A 684 -7.52 3.29 12.46
C MET A 684 -7.23 2.58 13.78
N PHE A 685 -6.62 3.26 14.74
CA PHE A 685 -6.18 2.62 15.98
C PHE A 685 -7.21 2.72 17.12
N ALA A 686 -8.44 3.13 16.78
CA ALA A 686 -9.55 3.15 17.72
C ALA A 686 -9.81 1.76 18.31
N GLY A 687 -9.99 1.71 19.63
CA GLY A 687 -10.25 0.47 20.36
C GLY A 687 -8.99 -0.31 20.74
N PHE A 688 -7.83 -0.08 20.12
CA PHE A 688 -6.59 -0.65 20.64
C PHE A 688 -6.19 0.03 21.96
N SER A 689 -5.38 -0.63 22.79
CA SER A 689 -4.85 -0.12 24.07
C SER A 689 -3.35 -0.37 24.25
N GLY A 690 -2.73 -1.14 23.34
CA GLY A 690 -1.31 -1.46 23.34
C GLY A 690 -0.48 -0.45 22.57
N ARG A 691 0.53 -0.94 21.86
CA ARG A 691 1.49 -0.14 21.09
C ARG A 691 0.83 0.74 20.02
N ARG A 692 -0.27 0.30 19.42
CA ARG A 692 -1.02 1.08 18.43
C ARG A 692 -1.81 2.22 19.07
N ASN A 693 -2.02 2.19 20.38
CA ASN A 693 -2.71 3.23 21.16
C ASN A 693 -1.75 4.04 22.04
N LEU A 694 -0.54 4.33 21.54
CA LEU A 694 0.45 5.06 22.31
C LEU A 694 -0.02 6.50 22.62
N LYS A 695 0.20 6.88 23.88
CA LYS A 695 -0.14 8.18 24.44
C LYS A 695 1.05 9.10 24.23
N GLY A 696 0.98 9.97 23.23
CA GLY A 696 2.07 10.88 22.90
C GLY A 696 1.63 11.99 21.96
N ASN A 697 2.25 13.16 22.06
CA ASN A 697 1.91 14.30 21.21
C ASN A 697 3.17 15.09 20.84
N ILE A 698 3.39 15.33 19.55
CA ILE A 698 4.50 16.16 19.05
C ILE A 698 4.38 17.60 19.55
N GLU A 699 3.16 18.04 19.86
CA GLU A 699 2.92 19.34 20.48
C GLU A 699 3.80 19.56 21.72
N GLU A 700 4.28 18.52 22.41
CA GLU A 700 5.17 18.64 23.57
C GLU A 700 6.62 19.05 23.20
N LEU A 701 7.02 18.88 21.94
CA LEU A 701 8.35 19.25 21.43
C LEU A 701 8.44 20.71 20.95
N PHE A 702 7.34 21.47 21.02
CA PHE A 702 7.23 22.82 20.43
C PHE A 702 8.35 23.79 20.84
N ASP A 703 8.84 23.68 22.08
CA ASP A 703 9.89 24.54 22.62
C ASP A 703 11.20 24.41 21.85
N GLY A 704 11.49 23.20 21.35
CA GLY A 704 12.68 22.89 20.58
C GLY A 704 12.63 23.37 19.13
N LEU A 705 11.49 23.88 18.64
CA LEU A 705 11.38 24.38 17.27
C LEU A 705 12.40 25.50 16.99
N GLN A 706 13.32 25.21 16.05
CA GLN A 706 14.22 26.18 15.41
C GLN A 706 14.20 25.98 13.89
N GLY A 707 14.75 26.93 13.14
CA GLY A 707 14.76 26.88 11.67
C GLY A 707 13.47 27.37 11.02
N LYS A 708 13.14 26.82 9.84
CA LYS A 708 11.97 27.20 9.02
C LYS A 708 11.07 25.99 8.79
N LEU A 709 9.84 26.01 9.31
CA LEU A 709 8.90 24.89 9.21
C LEU A 709 7.63 25.30 8.47
N LEU A 710 7.35 24.66 7.34
CA LEU A 710 6.06 24.76 6.65
C LEU A 710 5.17 23.56 6.99
N ILE A 711 3.97 23.83 7.47
CA ILE A 711 2.91 22.83 7.68
C ILE A 711 1.89 22.96 6.55
N MET A 712 1.79 21.94 5.70
CA MET A 712 0.80 21.85 4.62
C MET A 712 -0.22 20.77 4.93
N HIS A 713 -1.50 21.08 4.72
CA HIS A 713 -2.57 20.11 4.96
C HIS A 713 -3.75 20.26 4.00
N GLY A 714 -4.25 19.14 3.48
CA GLY A 714 -5.50 19.08 2.73
C GLY A 714 -6.71 19.19 3.64
N MET A 715 -7.59 20.16 3.41
CA MET A 715 -8.77 20.35 4.28
C MET A 715 -9.83 19.26 4.09
N LEU A 716 -9.73 18.47 3.01
CA LEU A 716 -10.56 17.30 2.75
C LEU A 716 -9.84 15.99 3.06
N ASP A 717 -8.76 16.03 3.84
CA ASP A 717 -8.06 14.82 4.30
C ASP A 717 -8.95 14.00 5.24
N ASP A 718 -9.31 12.81 4.76
CA ASP A 718 -10.18 11.85 5.41
C ASP A 718 -9.43 10.87 6.34
N VAL A 719 -8.10 10.78 6.18
CA VAL A 719 -7.20 9.89 6.92
C VAL A 719 -6.62 10.61 8.15
N VAL A 720 -6.07 11.80 7.94
CA VAL A 720 -5.53 12.67 9.00
C VAL A 720 -6.39 13.94 9.04
N PRO A 721 -7.33 14.03 9.99
CA PRO A 721 -8.25 15.17 10.05
C PRO A 721 -7.51 16.51 10.16
N VAL A 722 -8.01 17.55 9.51
CA VAL A 722 -7.45 18.93 9.57
C VAL A 722 -7.33 19.48 10.99
N ALA A 723 -8.05 18.91 11.96
CA ALA A 723 -7.88 19.24 13.38
C ALA A 723 -6.45 18.98 13.88
N VAL A 724 -5.74 17.99 13.35
CA VAL A 724 -4.37 17.61 13.75
C VAL A 724 -3.39 18.78 13.61
N PRO A 725 -3.15 19.34 12.41
CA PRO A 725 -2.23 20.49 12.27
C PRO A 725 -2.73 21.75 12.98
N LEU A 726 -4.05 21.96 13.10
CA LEU A 726 -4.61 23.13 13.77
C LEU A 726 -4.33 23.15 15.28
N ARG A 727 -4.30 21.97 15.92
CA ARG A 727 -3.89 21.85 17.32
C ARG A 727 -2.43 22.24 17.52
N LEU A 728 -1.56 21.77 16.63
CA LEU A 728 -0.15 22.16 16.65
C LEU A 728 0.02 23.66 16.40
N ALA A 729 -0.73 24.25 15.47
CA ALA A 729 -0.72 25.70 15.23
C ALA A 729 -1.11 26.49 16.48
N GLU A 730 -2.16 26.08 17.19
CA GLU A 730 -2.59 26.71 18.44
C GLU A 730 -1.51 26.63 19.53
N THR A 731 -0.84 25.49 19.64
CA THR A 731 0.28 25.30 20.59
C THR A 731 1.46 26.21 20.24
N LEU A 732 1.86 26.27 18.96
CA LEU A 732 2.92 27.17 18.50
C LEU A 732 2.56 28.66 18.70
N PHE A 733 1.30 29.03 18.45
CA PHE A 733 0.80 30.40 18.64
C PHE A 733 0.90 30.83 20.10
N LYS A 734 0.41 29.98 21.03
CA LYS A 734 0.51 30.23 22.48
C LYS A 734 1.95 30.34 22.97
N ALA A 735 2.85 29.58 22.35
CA ALA A 735 4.28 29.60 22.64
C ALA A 735 5.02 30.79 22.00
N GLY A 736 4.35 31.64 21.21
CA GLY A 736 4.99 32.74 20.49
C GLY A 736 5.97 32.28 19.40
N LYS A 737 5.83 31.05 18.89
CA LYS A 737 6.66 30.48 17.83
C LYS A 737 6.12 30.90 16.45
N PRO A 738 6.98 31.05 15.43
CA PRO A 738 6.53 31.34 14.07
C PRO A 738 5.74 30.15 13.50
N ILE A 739 4.73 30.45 12.67
CA ILE A 739 3.87 29.47 12.01
C ILE A 739 3.82 29.81 10.53
N ASP A 740 4.45 28.98 9.70
CA ASP A 740 4.21 28.96 8.27
C ASP A 740 3.27 27.78 7.98
N MET A 741 2.02 28.08 7.60
CA MET A 741 0.99 27.06 7.37
C MET A 741 0.21 27.34 6.09
N LEU A 742 -0.03 26.29 5.30
CA LEU A 742 -0.84 26.31 4.09
C LEU A 742 -1.93 25.24 4.17
N LEU A 743 -3.17 25.66 4.34
CA LEU A 743 -4.34 24.80 4.27
C LEU A 743 -4.92 24.85 2.86
N LEU A 744 -5.10 23.69 2.24
CA LEU A 744 -5.54 23.56 0.85
C LEU A 744 -7.01 23.10 0.82
N PRO A 745 -7.97 23.98 0.45
CA PRO A 745 -9.40 23.73 0.69
C PRO A 745 -10.00 22.51 -0.02
N ASN A 746 -9.43 22.10 -1.15
CA ASN A 746 -9.97 21.04 -2.01
C ASN A 746 -9.00 19.87 -2.20
N GLU A 747 -7.88 19.85 -1.48
CA GLU A 747 -6.95 18.73 -1.49
C GLU A 747 -7.28 17.76 -0.34
N GLY A 748 -7.02 16.47 -0.56
CA GLY A 748 -7.27 15.38 0.40
C GLY A 748 -5.98 14.84 1.04
N HIS A 749 -5.94 13.54 1.34
CA HIS A 749 -4.74 12.92 1.90
C HIS A 749 -3.58 12.80 0.88
N THR A 750 -3.89 12.69 -0.41
CA THR A 750 -2.91 12.78 -1.50
C THR A 750 -2.91 14.19 -2.08
N MET A 751 -1.73 14.78 -2.25
CA MET A 751 -1.56 16.13 -2.82
C MET A 751 -1.38 16.09 -4.33
N SER A 752 -2.00 17.03 -5.03
CA SER A 752 -1.72 17.29 -6.45
C SER A 752 -0.28 17.78 -6.69
N ALA A 753 0.20 17.63 -7.93
CA ALA A 753 1.50 18.18 -8.33
C ALA A 753 1.58 19.70 -8.08
N GLN A 754 0.47 20.40 -8.28
CA GLN A 754 0.37 21.84 -8.05
C GLN A 754 0.46 22.19 -6.57
N ALA A 755 -0.20 21.44 -5.69
CA ALA A 755 -0.06 21.63 -4.25
C ALA A 755 1.40 21.47 -3.83
N MET A 756 2.10 20.47 -4.37
CA MET A 756 3.50 20.22 -4.03
C MET A 756 4.47 21.31 -4.49
N THR A 757 4.13 22.14 -5.48
CA THR A 757 5.02 23.26 -5.85
C THR A 757 5.22 24.22 -4.67
N TYR A 758 4.26 24.35 -3.76
CA TYR A 758 4.43 25.19 -2.56
C TYR A 758 5.43 24.61 -1.55
N ALA A 759 5.48 23.28 -1.42
CA ALA A 759 6.52 22.62 -0.63
C ALA A 759 7.91 22.88 -1.26
N TRP A 760 7.99 22.78 -2.59
CA TRP A 760 9.21 23.02 -3.34
C TRP A 760 9.66 24.48 -3.25
N ASP A 761 8.74 25.43 -3.42
CA ASP A 761 8.98 26.88 -3.29
C ASP A 761 9.61 27.18 -1.92
N TYR A 762 9.05 26.59 -0.86
CA TYR A 762 9.53 26.80 0.51
C TYR A 762 10.96 26.25 0.71
N MET A 763 11.26 25.05 0.20
CA MET A 763 12.62 24.49 0.26
C MET A 763 13.61 25.28 -0.58
N VAL A 764 13.27 25.63 -1.82
CA VAL A 764 14.12 26.42 -2.71
C VAL A 764 14.42 27.79 -2.08
N LYS A 765 13.41 28.45 -1.53
CA LYS A 765 13.60 29.74 -0.86
C LYS A 765 14.46 29.64 0.38
N HIS A 766 14.12 28.74 1.31
CA HIS A 766 14.70 28.77 2.65
C HIS A 766 15.92 27.87 2.84
N LEU A 767 16.07 26.81 2.05
CA LEU A 767 17.19 25.88 2.15
C LEU A 767 18.25 26.18 1.08
N MET A 768 17.82 26.46 -0.15
CA MET A 768 18.75 26.79 -1.25
C MET A 768 19.15 28.26 -1.25
N GLY A 769 18.28 29.18 -0.78
CA GLY A 769 18.55 30.62 -0.76
C GLY A 769 18.27 31.32 -2.10
N VAL A 770 17.36 30.74 -2.90
CA VAL A 770 17.03 31.18 -4.26
C VAL A 770 15.56 31.57 -4.32
N THR A 771 15.23 32.67 -4.99
CA THR A 771 13.82 33.04 -5.23
C THR A 771 13.14 32.01 -6.15
N PRO A 772 12.02 31.39 -5.79
CA PRO A 772 11.30 30.47 -6.68
C PRO A 772 10.69 31.18 -7.92
N PRO A 773 10.44 30.46 -9.03
CA PRO A 773 9.82 31.04 -10.22
C PRO A 773 8.45 31.67 -9.94
N ARG A 774 8.20 32.89 -10.45
CA ARG A 774 6.94 33.63 -10.22
C ARG A 774 5.79 33.23 -11.16
N GLU A 775 6.11 32.85 -12.40
CA GLU A 775 5.12 32.46 -13.41
C GLU A 775 4.94 30.95 -13.42
N ARG A 776 3.71 30.51 -13.17
CA ARG A 776 3.30 29.11 -13.25
C ARG A 776 2.58 28.94 -14.58
N LYS A 777 3.10 28.12 -15.50
CA LYS A 777 2.32 27.76 -16.70
C LYS A 777 1.07 27.02 -16.23
N ASP A 778 -0.09 27.52 -16.62
CA ASP A 778 -1.41 27.12 -16.16
C ASP A 778 -1.60 25.59 -16.13
N SER A 779 -1.60 25.00 -14.93
CA SER A 779 -2.00 23.61 -14.69
C SER A 779 -3.47 23.47 -14.23
N TYR A 780 -4.22 24.58 -14.20
CA TYR A 780 -5.64 24.62 -13.84
C TYR A 780 -6.57 24.31 -15.04
N GLN A 781 -6.19 23.38 -15.91
CA GLN A 781 -7.16 22.77 -16.81
C GLN A 781 -7.58 21.43 -16.22
N ARG A 782 -8.75 21.46 -15.57
CA ARG A 782 -9.50 20.29 -15.11
C ARG A 782 -9.85 19.39 -16.29
#